data_AF-A0A180G4B8-F1
#
_entry.id   AF-A0A180G4B8-F1
#
_cell.length_a   1.000
_cell.length_b   1.000
_cell.length_c   1.000
_cell.angle_alpha   90.00
_cell.angle_beta   90.00
_cell.angle_gamma   90.00
#
_symmetry.space_group_name_H-M   'P 1'
#
loop_
_entity.id
_entity.type
_entity.pdbx_description
1 polymer ?
#
loop_
_entity_poly.entity_id
_entity_poly.type
_entity_poly.pdbx_seq_one_letter_code
_entity_poly.pdbx_strand_id
1 'polypeptide(L)'
;MFSWAAQGLYIISASYLPGSEHFTFQTKWMAERLLARDKNGELYHGGLVSDVTYRYFENGYLLSTSMFCDELQRWIPVQLSWIRGLTVKYHQIHFTTLMRQFFDDASITAQERDLLVQQVVDFSKAQMQGHKAAYMDVFRVSDEEKAASMLKGCQQHFSAQATFQKCCLDLLEPSVEGGQTHEQKIDYIHRRYPRVRRWLDWWTVADVEAILFPSRRAMLSKNGTDGIPNTTNAQESLHRLYYMISRGRTSLMHGMVELFSFVKMLRDDWTAVMKGVSIKYGAKKNTEVGVSLGMTRKRQRYQNDGRPPDTTDALAEPDPKKAKTERAPKVVKTPGQGYCSYVAVPDNPSRSNRCWMAAALESLYALYTPLWQQGISGKGTDLFTALLLHFSSRVTYELNLTGSIRSTLTRGQNKLWEMANSKHPASFIRGEFSSCDFFIEILLDPLNHKKNDKFRKLFGFIEDRQFSCQALPGTRQPAEQTRRNSHVISIRPEMFLSSNTAYADVGQLFNVWTTEGIQINCGRVCRSCPEANQPLFKPAAPKKTKGRKPKRLNSEVELVGPQSNNGHNLLEISKLTFEDELPPLHLNIHLEVMHIADDRARRDFMGSTDWPFKLSIGGHTFTLMSRGYWANDHYWVKMLKSSGGMVGVWLHNDARNDGFAQLVNRVPGSIS
;
A
#
# COMPACT_ATOMS: atom_id res chain seq x y z
N MET A 1 41.54 -5.93 -0.40
CA MET A 1 41.26 -6.03 -1.85
C MET A 1 41.51 -7.43 -2.41
N PHE A 2 42.67 -8.05 -2.18
CA PHE A 2 42.95 -9.41 -2.69
C PHE A 2 41.91 -10.47 -2.29
N SER A 3 41.44 -10.47 -1.04
CA SER A 3 40.35 -11.36 -0.61
C SER A 3 39.04 -11.11 -1.35
N TRP A 4 38.75 -9.87 -1.75
CA TRP A 4 37.54 -9.53 -2.51
C TRP A 4 37.67 -9.94 -3.98
N ALA A 5 38.86 -9.80 -4.56
CA ALA A 5 39.17 -10.32 -5.88
C ALA A 5 39.00 -11.85 -5.94
N ALA A 6 39.48 -12.58 -4.94
CA ALA A 6 39.26 -14.03 -4.83
C ALA A 6 37.77 -14.42 -4.74
N GLN A 7 36.91 -13.51 -4.29
CA GLN A 7 35.46 -13.70 -4.21
C GLN A 7 34.73 -13.22 -5.48
N GLY A 8 35.43 -12.62 -6.45
CA GLY A 8 34.90 -12.19 -7.74
C GLY A 8 34.63 -10.69 -7.89
N LEU A 9 35.10 -9.84 -6.97
CA LEU A 9 35.12 -8.38 -7.12
C LEU A 9 36.45 -7.96 -7.74
N TYR A 10 36.50 -7.83 -9.06
CA TYR A 10 37.73 -7.48 -9.77
C TYR A 10 37.84 -5.97 -9.96
N ILE A 11 38.98 -5.42 -9.58
CA ILE A 11 39.35 -4.05 -9.91
C ILE A 11 39.99 -4.08 -11.29
N ILE A 12 39.30 -3.52 -12.28
CA ILE A 12 39.74 -3.52 -13.67
C ILE A 12 40.45 -2.21 -14.05
N SER A 13 40.32 -1.18 -13.21
CA SER A 13 41.11 0.04 -13.31
C SER A 13 41.20 0.73 -11.95
N ALA A 14 42.36 1.25 -11.60
CA ALA A 14 42.54 2.06 -10.41
C ALA A 14 43.69 3.06 -10.59
N SER A 15 43.55 4.23 -9.99
CA SER A 15 44.63 5.20 -9.85
C SER A 15 44.48 5.96 -8.54
N TYR A 16 45.63 6.36 -8.00
CA TYR A 16 45.76 7.18 -6.79
C TYR A 16 46.39 8.55 -7.11
N LEU A 17 46.67 8.82 -8.39
CA LEU A 17 47.33 10.04 -8.83
C LEU A 17 46.33 11.21 -8.91
N PRO A 18 46.73 12.43 -8.49
CA PRO A 18 45.89 13.62 -8.56
C PRO A 18 45.26 13.85 -9.94
N GLY A 19 43.95 14.13 -9.96
CA GLY A 19 43.17 14.36 -11.19
C GLY A 19 42.76 13.08 -11.92
N SER A 20 43.05 11.91 -11.35
CA SER A 20 42.72 10.60 -11.91
C SER A 20 42.33 9.58 -10.86
N GLU A 21 42.09 9.97 -9.62
CA GLU A 21 41.77 9.07 -8.51
C GLU A 21 40.43 8.34 -8.75
N HIS A 22 40.52 7.03 -8.98
CA HIS A 22 39.36 6.22 -9.27
C HIS A 22 39.56 4.76 -8.87
N PHE A 23 38.44 4.06 -8.68
CA PHE A 23 38.38 2.61 -8.61
C PHE A 23 37.23 2.13 -9.49
N THR A 24 37.56 1.46 -10.58
CA THR A 24 36.58 0.79 -11.45
C THR A 24 36.59 -0.69 -11.14
N PHE A 25 35.43 -1.22 -10.80
CA PHE A 25 35.28 -2.63 -10.51
C PHE A 25 34.23 -3.29 -11.38
N GLN A 26 34.44 -4.58 -11.61
CA GLN A 26 33.56 -5.42 -12.39
C GLN A 26 33.58 -6.85 -11.84
N THR A 27 32.48 -7.59 -11.99
CA THR A 27 32.43 -9.04 -11.72
C THR A 27 32.52 -9.79 -13.03
N LYS A 28 32.95 -11.05 -13.00
CA LYS A 28 33.00 -11.90 -14.20
C LYS A 28 31.66 -11.92 -14.95
N TRP A 29 30.56 -12.03 -14.20
CA TRP A 29 29.22 -12.04 -14.78
C TRP A 29 28.90 -10.73 -15.51
N MET A 30 29.26 -9.56 -14.96
CA MET A 30 29.04 -8.28 -15.65
C MET A 30 29.83 -8.19 -16.95
N ALA A 31 31.08 -8.64 -16.96
CA ALA A 31 31.91 -8.71 -18.17
C ALA A 31 31.31 -9.67 -19.22
N GLU A 32 30.88 -10.86 -18.79
CA GLU A 32 30.21 -11.84 -19.65
C GLU A 32 28.90 -11.32 -20.23
N ARG A 33 28.11 -10.54 -19.46
CA ARG A 33 26.88 -9.91 -19.96
C ARG A 33 27.17 -8.80 -20.97
N LEU A 34 28.20 -7.99 -20.74
CA LEU A 34 28.58 -6.88 -21.62
C LEU A 34 28.88 -7.35 -23.05
N LEU A 35 29.52 -8.51 -23.19
CA LEU A 35 29.91 -9.10 -24.48
C LEU A 35 29.04 -10.29 -24.88
N ALA A 36 27.90 -10.50 -24.22
CA ALA A 36 27.01 -11.61 -24.52
C ALA A 36 26.37 -11.43 -25.91
N ARG A 37 26.33 -12.52 -26.67
CA ARG A 37 25.53 -12.64 -27.89
C ARG A 37 24.17 -13.22 -27.58
N ASP A 38 23.15 -12.73 -28.28
CA ASP A 38 21.78 -13.22 -28.13
C ASP A 38 21.58 -14.57 -28.88
N LYS A 39 20.33 -15.05 -28.91
CA LYS A 39 19.95 -16.29 -29.61
C LYS A 39 20.17 -16.25 -31.13
N ASN A 40 20.26 -15.06 -31.72
CA ASN A 40 20.54 -14.84 -33.14
C ASN A 40 22.04 -14.68 -33.40
N GLY A 41 22.87 -14.73 -32.35
CA GLY A 41 24.31 -14.50 -32.43
C GLY A 41 24.69 -13.02 -32.47
N GLU A 42 23.75 -12.11 -32.23
CA GLU A 42 23.98 -10.67 -32.32
C GLU A 42 24.44 -10.10 -30.97
N LEU A 43 25.35 -9.12 -31.01
CA LEU A 43 25.76 -8.37 -29.84
C LEU A 43 24.69 -7.34 -29.44
N TYR A 44 24.76 -6.92 -28.19
CA TYR A 44 23.86 -5.90 -27.65
C TYR A 44 23.96 -4.59 -28.46
N HIS A 45 22.83 -4.18 -29.04
CA HIS A 45 22.69 -2.96 -29.83
C HIS A 45 21.66 -1.99 -29.23
N GLY A 46 21.22 -2.25 -27.99
CA GLY A 46 20.21 -1.46 -27.29
C GLY A 46 20.74 -0.22 -26.57
N GLY A 47 21.99 0.20 -26.84
CA GLY A 47 22.63 1.36 -26.25
C GLY A 47 22.95 1.22 -24.76
N LEU A 48 24.20 1.45 -24.38
CA LEU A 48 24.58 1.52 -22.98
C LEU A 48 24.11 2.85 -22.37
N VAL A 49 23.86 2.87 -21.07
CA VAL A 49 23.43 4.10 -20.38
C VAL A 49 24.37 4.36 -19.22
N SER A 50 24.88 5.59 -19.09
CA SER A 50 25.83 5.96 -18.02
C SER A 50 25.37 7.19 -17.26
N ASP A 51 25.43 7.15 -15.93
CA ASP A 51 25.02 8.28 -15.07
C ASP A 51 25.81 8.30 -13.74
N VAL A 52 25.87 9.49 -13.13
CA VAL A 52 26.55 9.76 -11.86
C VAL A 52 25.55 9.81 -10.71
N THR A 53 25.76 8.97 -9.70
CA THR A 53 25.07 9.03 -8.42
C THR A 53 25.84 9.88 -7.41
N TYR A 54 25.27 11.03 -7.03
CA TYR A 54 25.95 12.05 -6.23
C TYR A 54 26.01 11.79 -4.72
N ARG A 55 25.10 10.99 -4.16
CA ARG A 55 24.97 10.84 -2.69
C ARG A 55 25.28 9.44 -2.18
N TYR A 56 25.81 8.57 -3.05
CA TYR A 56 26.09 7.19 -2.69
C TYR A 56 27.27 7.10 -1.72
N PHE A 57 28.41 7.71 -2.08
CA PHE A 57 29.61 7.74 -1.26
C PHE A 57 29.70 9.01 -0.43
N GLU A 58 30.40 8.92 0.71
CA GLU A 58 30.71 10.07 1.57
C GLU A 58 31.65 11.05 0.87
N ASN A 59 32.66 10.50 0.19
CA ASN A 59 33.69 11.24 -0.52
C ASN A 59 33.79 10.71 -1.95
N GLY A 60 33.58 11.56 -2.94
CA GLY A 60 33.55 11.16 -4.36
C GLY A 60 32.18 10.71 -4.84
N TYR A 61 32.12 10.15 -6.05
CA TYR A 61 30.89 9.89 -6.78
C TYR A 61 30.88 8.45 -7.32
N LEU A 62 29.70 7.87 -7.44
CA LEU A 62 29.50 6.60 -8.15
C LEU A 62 29.12 6.92 -9.59
N LEU A 63 29.94 6.49 -10.56
CA LEU A 63 29.61 6.51 -11.98
C LEU A 63 29.34 5.08 -12.43
N SER A 64 28.14 4.84 -12.97
CA SER A 64 27.71 3.50 -13.39
C SER A 64 27.31 3.48 -14.85
N THR A 65 27.83 2.51 -15.60
CA THR A 65 27.32 2.11 -16.92
C THR A 65 26.48 0.85 -16.79
N SER A 66 25.34 0.85 -17.47
CA SER A 66 24.35 -0.22 -17.41
C SER A 66 23.82 -0.59 -18.78
N MET A 67 23.36 -1.83 -18.91
CA MET A 67 22.71 -2.36 -20.11
C MET A 67 21.37 -3.00 -19.75
N PHE A 68 20.45 -3.11 -20.71
CA PHE A 68 19.22 -3.89 -20.51
C PHE A 68 19.50 -5.38 -20.69
N CYS A 69 19.10 -6.21 -19.73
CA CYS A 69 19.21 -7.66 -19.81
C CYS A 69 17.84 -8.26 -20.11
N ASP A 70 17.68 -8.84 -21.30
CA ASP A 70 16.41 -9.39 -21.77
C ASP A 70 15.95 -10.59 -20.95
N GLU A 71 16.86 -11.43 -20.47
CA GLU A 71 16.51 -12.60 -19.67
C GLU A 71 15.91 -12.19 -18.34
N LEU A 72 16.48 -11.14 -17.72
CA LEU A 72 16.00 -10.59 -16.47
C LEU A 72 14.85 -9.58 -16.65
N GLN A 73 14.66 -9.05 -17.86
CA GLN A 73 13.77 -7.92 -18.17
C GLN A 73 14.02 -6.70 -17.26
N ARG A 74 15.30 -6.39 -17.01
CA ARG A 74 15.71 -5.25 -16.17
C ARG A 74 17.07 -4.71 -16.59
N TRP A 75 17.33 -3.46 -16.22
CA TRP A 75 18.65 -2.85 -16.35
C TRP A 75 19.61 -3.42 -15.32
N ILE A 76 20.81 -3.78 -15.77
CA ILE A 76 21.88 -4.32 -14.93
C ILE A 76 23.13 -3.46 -15.09
N PRO A 77 23.89 -3.20 -14.01
CA PRO A 77 25.18 -2.57 -14.14
C PRO A 77 26.14 -3.51 -14.87
N VAL A 78 26.96 -2.95 -15.74
CA VAL A 78 28.05 -3.65 -16.43
C VAL A 78 29.42 -3.10 -16.05
N GLN A 79 29.48 -1.87 -15.55
CA GLN A 79 30.69 -1.27 -15.00
C GLN A 79 30.34 -0.26 -13.91
N LEU A 80 31.04 -0.33 -12.78
CA LEU A 80 30.84 0.58 -11.65
C LEU A 80 32.17 1.24 -11.30
N SER A 81 32.17 2.55 -11.11
CA SER A 81 33.36 3.31 -10.74
C SER A 81 33.09 4.26 -9.61
N TRP A 82 33.96 4.21 -8.61
CA TRP A 82 34.15 5.35 -7.74
C TRP A 82 35.10 6.34 -8.42
N ILE A 83 34.70 7.61 -8.50
CA ILE A 83 35.53 8.69 -9.03
C ILE A 83 35.61 9.84 -8.02
N ARG A 84 36.79 10.43 -7.86
CA ARG A 84 36.99 11.53 -6.89
C ARG A 84 36.36 12.85 -7.31
N GLY A 85 36.24 13.10 -8.61
CA GLY A 85 35.71 14.35 -9.18
C GLY A 85 34.87 14.14 -10.44
N LEU A 86 34.34 15.24 -10.97
CA LEU A 86 33.40 15.24 -12.12
C LEU A 86 33.99 15.88 -13.38
N THR A 87 35.31 16.04 -13.45
CA THR A 87 35.97 16.60 -14.63
C THR A 87 35.85 15.66 -15.83
N VAL A 88 36.13 16.19 -17.03
CA VAL A 88 36.21 15.40 -18.28
C VAL A 88 37.11 14.19 -18.11
N LYS A 89 38.22 14.34 -17.37
CA LYS A 89 39.22 13.30 -17.19
C LYS A 89 38.67 12.05 -16.48
N TYR A 90 37.86 12.23 -15.43
CA TYR A 90 37.27 11.09 -14.71
C TYR A 90 36.28 10.32 -15.57
N HIS A 91 35.47 11.02 -16.36
CA HIS A 91 34.56 10.39 -17.32
C HIS A 91 35.33 9.67 -18.43
N GLN A 92 36.37 10.30 -18.98
CA GLN A 92 37.25 9.69 -19.97
C GLN A 92 37.84 8.38 -19.45
N ILE A 93 38.33 8.35 -18.21
CA ILE A 93 38.87 7.14 -17.58
C ILE A 93 37.82 6.03 -17.56
N HIS A 94 36.61 6.32 -17.04
CA HIS A 94 35.53 5.33 -16.98
C HIS A 94 35.18 4.76 -18.36
N PHE A 95 35.00 5.62 -19.36
CA PHE A 95 34.65 5.17 -20.71
C PHE A 95 35.83 4.46 -21.40
N THR A 96 37.07 4.87 -21.16
CA THR A 96 38.26 4.19 -21.70
C THR A 96 38.34 2.76 -21.15
N THR A 97 38.13 2.58 -19.84
CA THR A 97 38.09 1.25 -19.22
C THR A 97 36.96 0.38 -19.79
N LEU A 98 35.80 0.98 -20.06
CA LEU A 98 34.68 0.27 -20.68
C LEU A 98 35.00 -0.17 -22.12
N MET A 99 35.44 0.78 -22.96
CA MET A 99 35.63 0.57 -24.40
C MET A 99 36.77 -0.41 -24.70
N ARG A 100 37.83 -0.43 -23.87
CA ARG A 100 38.93 -1.39 -24.04
C ARG A 100 38.47 -2.84 -23.97
N GLN A 101 37.43 -3.13 -23.16
CA GLN A 101 36.89 -4.49 -23.03
C GLN A 101 36.28 -5.00 -24.34
N PHE A 102 35.88 -4.12 -25.26
CA PHE A 102 35.32 -4.51 -26.57
C PHE A 102 36.38 -5.13 -27.51
N PHE A 103 37.65 -5.08 -27.12
CA PHE A 103 38.78 -5.66 -27.83
C PHE A 103 39.28 -6.95 -27.17
N ASP A 104 38.71 -7.36 -26.03
CA ASP A 104 39.11 -8.57 -25.31
C ASP A 104 38.73 -9.85 -26.08
N ASP A 105 37.70 -9.77 -26.93
CA ASP A 105 37.29 -10.84 -27.84
C ASP A 105 37.59 -10.46 -29.30
N ALA A 106 38.55 -11.17 -29.90
CA ALA A 106 38.98 -10.96 -31.28
C ALA A 106 37.88 -11.28 -32.32
N SER A 107 36.82 -12.00 -31.93
CA SER A 107 35.67 -12.29 -32.80
C SER A 107 34.73 -11.09 -32.98
N ILE A 108 34.85 -10.05 -32.15
CA ILE A 108 34.04 -8.83 -32.25
C ILE A 108 34.60 -7.94 -33.37
N THR A 109 33.79 -7.73 -34.40
CA THR A 109 34.13 -6.91 -35.57
C THR A 109 34.12 -5.42 -35.25
N ALA A 110 34.76 -4.60 -36.10
CA ALA A 110 34.77 -3.14 -35.94
C ALA A 110 33.36 -2.53 -35.92
N GLN A 111 32.44 -3.06 -36.73
CA GLN A 111 31.05 -2.61 -36.77
C GLN A 111 30.31 -2.94 -35.48
N GLU A 112 30.51 -4.13 -34.91
CA GLU A 112 29.93 -4.52 -33.63
C GLU A 112 30.48 -3.68 -32.47
N ARG A 113 31.76 -3.29 -32.51
CA ARG A 113 32.33 -2.35 -31.53
C ARG A 113 31.70 -0.96 -31.61
N ASP A 114 31.47 -0.46 -32.84
CA ASP A 114 30.78 0.82 -33.06
C ASP A 114 29.30 0.77 -32.61
N LEU A 115 28.65 -0.41 -32.59
CA LEU A 115 27.31 -0.58 -32.00
C LEU A 115 27.37 -0.61 -30.47
N LEU A 116 28.28 -1.38 -29.88
CA LEU A 116 28.42 -1.52 -28.42
C LEU A 116 28.78 -0.20 -27.72
N VAL A 117 29.51 0.68 -28.40
CA VAL A 117 30.00 1.94 -27.81
C VAL A 117 28.92 3.02 -27.68
N GLN A 118 27.77 2.82 -28.33
CA GLN A 118 26.67 3.77 -28.32
C GLN A 118 26.17 4.00 -26.89
N GLN A 119 26.09 5.27 -26.50
CA GLN A 119 25.74 5.66 -25.14
C GLN A 119 24.61 6.67 -25.11
N VAL A 120 23.64 6.43 -24.22
CA VAL A 120 22.68 7.45 -23.81
C VAL A 120 23.24 8.17 -22.59
N VAL A 121 23.46 9.47 -22.73
CA VAL A 121 24.04 10.34 -21.70
C VAL A 121 23.06 11.42 -21.28
N ASP A 122 23.31 12.01 -20.12
CA ASP A 122 22.68 13.27 -19.74
C ASP A 122 23.34 14.44 -20.50
N PHE A 123 22.97 15.68 -20.17
CA PHE A 123 23.53 16.87 -20.83
C PHE A 123 24.77 17.41 -20.12
N SER A 124 25.47 16.58 -19.33
CA SER A 124 26.74 16.93 -18.72
C SER A 124 27.81 17.08 -19.77
N LYS A 125 28.26 18.33 -19.99
CA LYS A 125 29.37 18.63 -20.91
C LYS A 125 30.61 17.80 -20.58
N ALA A 126 30.91 17.60 -19.30
CA ALA A 126 32.07 16.82 -18.86
C ALA A 126 31.94 15.33 -19.23
N GLN A 127 30.74 14.76 -19.11
CA GLN A 127 30.48 13.37 -19.48
C GLN A 127 30.57 13.17 -20.99
N MET A 128 29.92 14.05 -21.77
CA MET A 128 29.94 14.01 -23.23
C MET A 128 31.37 14.10 -23.78
N GLN A 129 32.13 15.10 -23.32
CA GLN A 129 33.52 15.29 -23.76
C GLN A 129 34.43 14.16 -23.28
N GLY A 130 34.16 13.60 -22.09
CA GLY A 130 34.89 12.42 -21.59
C GLY A 130 34.67 11.19 -22.45
N HIS A 131 33.43 10.95 -22.90
CA HIS A 131 33.10 9.84 -23.81
C HIS A 131 33.77 10.02 -25.18
N LYS A 132 33.64 11.20 -25.80
CA LYS A 132 34.30 11.51 -27.08
C LYS A 132 35.81 11.27 -26.99
N ALA A 133 36.46 11.81 -25.96
CA ALA A 133 37.89 11.65 -25.75
C ALA A 133 38.32 10.20 -25.50
N ALA A 134 37.47 9.38 -24.87
CA ALA A 134 37.72 7.96 -24.69
C ALA A 134 37.58 7.18 -26.01
N TYR A 135 36.54 7.46 -26.80
CA TYR A 135 36.31 6.84 -28.10
C TYR A 135 37.48 7.12 -29.05
N MET A 136 37.87 8.39 -29.18
CA MET A 136 38.98 8.80 -30.04
C MET A 136 40.31 8.13 -29.63
N ASP A 137 40.60 8.02 -28.33
CA ASP A 137 41.81 7.35 -27.85
C ASP A 137 41.79 5.84 -28.12
N VAL A 138 40.70 5.15 -27.74
CA VAL A 138 40.63 3.69 -27.83
C VAL A 138 40.50 3.20 -29.27
N PHE A 139 39.69 3.86 -30.10
CA PHE A 139 39.45 3.48 -31.49
C PHE A 139 40.43 4.13 -32.47
N ARG A 140 41.33 4.99 -31.99
CA ARG A 140 42.32 5.73 -32.81
C ARG A 140 41.64 6.53 -33.94
N VAL A 141 40.53 7.17 -33.61
CA VAL A 141 39.74 8.02 -34.52
C VAL A 141 40.01 9.49 -34.21
N SER A 142 40.30 10.28 -35.24
CA SER A 142 40.56 11.72 -35.14
C SER A 142 39.31 12.58 -35.38
N ASP A 143 38.23 11.97 -35.87
CA ASP A 143 36.97 12.61 -36.25
C ASP A 143 36.06 12.77 -35.02
N GLU A 144 35.87 14.01 -34.59
CA GLU A 144 35.01 14.35 -33.46
C GLU A 144 33.51 14.20 -33.81
N GLU A 145 33.10 14.39 -35.06
CA GLU A 145 31.70 14.19 -35.48
C GLU A 145 31.32 12.71 -35.43
N LYS A 146 32.25 11.83 -35.85
CA LYS A 146 32.08 10.39 -35.66
C LYS A 146 31.95 10.04 -34.17
N ALA A 147 32.79 10.60 -33.31
CA ALA A 147 32.70 10.37 -31.86
C ALA A 147 31.38 10.90 -31.26
N ALA A 148 30.90 12.06 -31.74
CA ALA A 148 29.62 12.63 -31.33
C ALA A 148 28.42 11.78 -31.78
N SER A 149 28.50 11.13 -32.94
CA SER A 149 27.42 10.26 -33.47
C SER A 149 27.13 9.05 -32.56
N MET A 150 28.11 8.64 -31.74
CA MET A 150 27.98 7.56 -30.76
C MET A 150 27.17 7.96 -29.51
N LEU A 151 26.86 9.25 -29.34
CA LEU A 151 26.12 9.77 -28.21
C LEU A 151 24.66 10.05 -28.58
N LYS A 152 23.77 9.78 -27.63
CA LYS A 152 22.36 10.19 -27.66
C LYS A 152 22.01 10.91 -26.37
N GLY A 153 21.38 12.07 -26.48
CA GLY A 153 20.85 12.79 -25.32
C GLY A 153 19.54 12.19 -24.84
N CYS A 154 19.33 12.20 -23.52
CA CYS A 154 18.06 11.78 -22.92
C CYS A 154 16.90 12.74 -23.27
N GLN A 155 15.96 12.29 -24.11
CA GLN A 155 14.82 13.10 -24.54
C GLN A 155 13.83 13.40 -23.42
N GLN A 156 13.74 12.55 -22.38
CA GLN A 156 12.79 12.76 -21.26
C GLN A 156 13.04 14.04 -20.49
N HIS A 157 14.29 14.43 -20.29
CA HIS A 157 14.63 15.69 -19.64
C HIS A 157 14.12 16.91 -20.43
N PHE A 158 14.16 16.86 -21.76
CA PHE A 158 13.57 17.88 -22.62
C PHE A 158 12.05 17.81 -22.57
N SER A 159 11.45 16.62 -22.80
CA SER A 159 10.00 16.44 -22.82
C SER A 159 9.32 16.81 -21.50
N ALA A 160 9.92 16.47 -20.36
CA ALA A 160 9.40 16.79 -19.03
C ALA A 160 9.39 18.30 -18.74
N GLN A 161 10.32 19.06 -19.35
CA GLN A 161 10.33 20.52 -19.25
C GLN A 161 9.46 21.17 -20.34
N ALA A 162 9.24 20.49 -21.46
CA ALA A 162 8.50 20.97 -22.63
C ALA A 162 6.99 20.67 -22.59
N THR A 163 6.46 20.07 -21.51
CA THR A 163 5.04 19.63 -21.39
C THR A 163 4.01 20.75 -21.55
N PHE A 164 4.44 22.01 -21.61
CA PHE A 164 3.58 23.18 -21.76
C PHE A 164 3.20 23.49 -23.22
N GLN A 165 3.88 22.89 -24.23
CA GLN A 165 3.64 23.21 -25.64
C GLN A 165 3.93 22.06 -26.62
N LYS A 166 2.92 21.70 -27.43
CA LYS A 166 3.03 20.67 -28.50
C LYS A 166 4.15 20.98 -29.50
N CYS A 167 4.30 22.25 -29.90
CA CYS A 167 5.32 22.67 -30.86
C CYS A 167 6.76 22.45 -30.38
N CYS A 168 7.01 22.43 -29.06
CA CYS A 168 8.33 22.08 -28.53
C CYS A 168 8.61 20.58 -28.65
N LEU A 169 7.60 19.73 -28.45
CA LEU A 169 7.74 18.28 -28.62
C LEU A 169 7.94 17.89 -30.09
N ASP A 170 7.37 18.66 -31.04
CA ASP A 170 7.55 18.47 -32.49
C ASP A 170 9.01 18.66 -32.97
N LEU A 171 9.90 19.17 -32.11
CA LEU A 171 11.36 19.24 -32.35
C LEU A 171 12.04 17.87 -32.20
N LEU A 172 11.44 16.95 -31.43
CA LEU A 172 11.94 15.58 -31.26
C LEU A 172 11.51 14.65 -32.39
N GLU A 173 10.68 15.12 -33.31
CA GLU A 173 10.22 14.34 -34.47
C GLU A 173 11.25 14.42 -35.62
N PRO A 174 11.47 13.33 -36.38
CA PRO A 174 12.32 13.35 -37.56
C PRO A 174 11.89 14.39 -38.60
N SER A 175 12.86 14.90 -39.36
CA SER A 175 12.54 15.76 -40.51
C SER A 175 11.80 14.97 -41.58
N VAL A 176 10.70 15.53 -42.10
CA VAL A 176 9.92 14.97 -43.20
C VAL A 176 10.26 15.76 -44.47
N GLU A 177 10.44 15.08 -45.61
CA GLU A 177 10.64 15.74 -46.91
C GLU A 177 9.49 16.72 -47.21
N GLY A 178 9.83 17.96 -47.58
CA GLY A 178 8.86 19.03 -47.82
C GLY A 178 8.25 19.67 -46.56
N GLY A 179 8.64 19.23 -45.36
CA GLY A 179 8.21 19.81 -44.08
C GLY A 179 9.01 21.04 -43.64
N GLN A 180 8.62 21.62 -42.50
CA GLN A 180 9.38 22.71 -41.88
C GLN A 180 10.76 22.24 -41.42
N THR A 181 11.79 23.01 -41.76
CA THR A 181 13.16 22.81 -41.27
C THR A 181 13.25 23.02 -39.76
N HIS A 182 14.31 22.50 -39.14
CA HIS A 182 14.52 22.63 -37.70
C HIS A 182 14.59 24.11 -37.28
N GLU A 183 15.31 24.96 -38.02
CA GLU A 183 15.41 26.40 -37.77
C GLU A 183 14.05 27.10 -37.91
N GLN A 184 13.23 26.69 -38.90
CA GLN A 184 11.88 27.24 -39.05
C GLN A 184 10.99 26.88 -37.86
N LYS A 185 11.10 25.66 -37.32
CA LYS A 185 10.39 25.26 -36.09
C LYS A 185 10.86 26.06 -34.88
N ILE A 186 12.16 26.26 -34.72
CA ILE A 186 12.75 27.05 -33.62
C ILE A 186 12.33 28.53 -33.72
N ASP A 187 12.45 29.15 -34.90
CA ASP A 187 12.05 30.54 -35.13
C ASP A 187 10.55 30.75 -34.92
N TYR A 188 9.72 29.78 -35.34
CA TYR A 188 8.28 29.78 -35.02
C TYR A 188 8.02 29.81 -33.52
N ILE A 189 8.71 28.98 -32.73
CA ILE A 189 8.56 28.94 -31.26
C ILE A 189 9.04 30.26 -30.63
N HIS A 190 10.16 30.81 -31.08
CA HIS A 190 10.67 32.09 -30.56
C HIS A 190 9.72 33.26 -30.82
N ARG A 191 9.14 33.34 -32.02
CA ARG A 191 8.17 34.40 -32.38
C ARG A 191 6.87 34.26 -31.60
N ARG A 192 6.37 33.02 -31.43
CA ARG A 192 5.09 32.75 -30.78
C ARG A 192 5.17 32.81 -29.25
N TYR A 193 6.31 32.45 -28.66
CA TYR A 193 6.54 32.36 -27.22
C TYR A 193 7.86 33.04 -26.78
N PRO A 194 7.94 34.38 -26.78
CA PRO A 194 9.18 35.10 -26.46
C PRO A 194 9.77 34.78 -25.07
N ARG A 195 8.94 34.40 -24.09
CA ARG A 195 9.36 34.01 -22.74
C ARG A 195 10.11 32.67 -22.69
N VAL A 196 9.94 31.83 -23.70
CA VAL A 196 10.58 30.51 -23.82
C VAL A 196 11.97 30.62 -24.43
N ARG A 197 12.32 31.77 -25.02
CA ARG A 197 13.57 31.99 -25.75
C ARG A 197 14.82 31.55 -24.98
N ARG A 198 15.05 32.07 -23.77
CA ARG A 198 16.23 31.70 -22.97
C ARG A 198 16.28 30.22 -22.60
N TRP A 199 15.12 29.57 -22.46
CA TRP A 199 15.04 28.13 -22.19
C TRP A 199 15.37 27.32 -23.45
N LEU A 200 14.80 27.71 -24.61
CA LEU A 200 15.05 27.04 -25.89
C LEU A 200 16.48 27.26 -26.38
N ASP A 201 17.03 28.46 -26.20
CA ASP A 201 18.42 28.83 -26.52
C ASP A 201 19.43 27.92 -25.80
N TRP A 202 19.10 27.42 -24.61
CA TRP A 202 19.94 26.47 -23.89
C TRP A 202 19.92 25.08 -24.53
N TRP A 203 18.77 24.65 -25.04
CA TRP A 203 18.59 23.37 -25.73
C TRP A 203 19.18 23.36 -27.15
N THR A 204 19.31 24.52 -27.78
CA THR A 204 19.89 24.71 -29.11
C THR A 204 21.38 25.10 -29.07
N VAL A 205 22.04 24.94 -27.91
CA VAL A 205 23.51 24.98 -27.86
C VAL A 205 24.05 23.81 -28.68
N ALA A 206 24.96 24.06 -29.62
CA ALA A 206 25.42 23.09 -30.63
C ALA A 206 25.73 21.69 -30.09
N ASP A 207 26.45 21.59 -28.96
CA ASP A 207 26.77 20.31 -28.30
C ASP A 207 25.50 19.53 -27.88
N VAL A 208 24.51 20.22 -27.32
CA VAL A 208 23.24 19.63 -26.84
C VAL A 208 22.31 19.32 -28.01
N GLU A 209 22.23 20.24 -28.96
CA GLU A 209 21.37 20.14 -30.14
C GLU A 209 21.73 18.89 -30.99
N ALA A 210 23.03 18.66 -31.18
CA ALA A 210 23.56 17.56 -31.99
C ALA A 210 23.32 16.15 -31.41
N ILE A 211 23.06 16.03 -30.10
CA ILE A 211 22.77 14.73 -29.46
C ILE A 211 21.29 14.52 -29.17
N LEU A 212 20.49 15.59 -29.11
CA LEU A 212 19.10 15.55 -28.66
C LEU A 212 18.09 15.45 -29.82
N PHE A 213 18.24 16.30 -30.85
CA PHE A 213 17.24 16.44 -31.90
C PHE A 213 17.56 15.55 -33.10
N PRO A 214 16.63 14.68 -33.54
CA PRO A 214 16.89 13.76 -34.66
C PRO A 214 17.28 14.44 -35.97
N SER A 215 16.81 15.67 -36.21
CA SER A 215 17.16 16.46 -37.40
C SER A 215 18.59 17.01 -37.40
N ARG A 216 19.29 16.96 -36.26
CA ARG A 216 20.64 17.51 -36.05
C ARG A 216 21.67 16.44 -35.71
N ARG A 217 21.20 15.27 -35.29
CA ARG A 217 22.04 14.15 -34.92
C ARG A 217 22.48 13.35 -36.14
N ALA A 218 23.79 13.12 -36.25
CA ALA A 218 24.34 12.18 -37.21
C ALA A 218 23.93 10.75 -36.83
N MET A 219 22.95 10.18 -37.54
CA MET A 219 22.47 8.82 -37.30
C MET A 219 23.35 7.80 -38.01
N LEU A 220 23.73 6.72 -37.33
CA LEU A 220 24.49 5.60 -37.92
C LEU A 220 23.63 4.71 -38.84
N SER A 221 22.30 4.79 -38.73
CA SER A 221 21.32 3.97 -39.46
C SER A 221 20.59 4.81 -40.52
N LYS A 222 20.57 4.34 -41.77
CA LYS A 222 19.83 4.96 -42.90
C LYS A 222 18.31 4.79 -42.81
N ASN A 223 17.80 3.96 -41.89
CA ASN A 223 16.39 3.58 -41.80
C ASN A 223 15.59 4.36 -40.75
N GLY A 224 16.17 5.40 -40.14
CA GLY A 224 15.45 6.30 -39.23
C GLY A 224 15.19 5.77 -37.82
N THR A 225 15.61 4.54 -37.50
CA THR A 225 15.64 4.01 -36.13
C THR A 225 17.06 3.54 -35.82
N ASP A 226 17.63 4.08 -34.74
CA ASP A 226 18.99 3.80 -34.29
C ASP A 226 19.06 2.64 -33.27
N GLY A 227 17.91 2.11 -32.83
CA GLY A 227 17.85 1.03 -31.83
C GLY A 227 18.21 1.47 -30.40
N ILE A 228 18.60 2.73 -30.21
CA ILE A 228 19.06 3.31 -28.95
C ILE A 228 17.87 3.90 -28.16
N PRO A 229 17.75 3.64 -26.85
CA PRO A 229 16.72 4.20 -25.99
C PRO A 229 16.70 5.73 -26.01
N ASN A 230 15.50 6.31 -25.97
CA ASN A 230 15.33 7.77 -25.92
C ASN A 230 15.51 8.36 -24.51
N THR A 231 15.81 7.53 -23.49
CA THR A 231 15.70 7.93 -22.07
C THR A 231 16.81 7.32 -21.21
N THR A 232 17.32 8.08 -20.23
CA THR A 232 18.19 7.59 -19.14
C THR A 232 17.40 7.06 -17.94
N ASN A 233 16.06 6.93 -18.01
CA ASN A 233 15.21 6.43 -16.91
C ASN A 233 15.70 5.07 -16.35
N ALA A 234 16.36 4.29 -17.19
CA ALA A 234 17.16 3.12 -16.83
C ALA A 234 18.08 3.36 -15.61
N GLN A 235 18.91 4.40 -15.69
CA GLN A 235 19.84 4.80 -14.65
C GLN A 235 19.13 5.42 -13.46
N GLU A 236 18.07 6.20 -13.65
CA GLU A 236 17.26 6.71 -12.52
C GLU A 236 16.64 5.57 -11.70
N SER A 237 16.21 4.48 -12.36
CA SER A 237 15.70 3.28 -11.70
C SER A 237 16.79 2.55 -10.90
N LEU A 238 18.01 2.50 -11.42
CA LEU A 238 19.18 1.93 -10.74
C LEU A 238 19.66 2.82 -9.59
N HIS A 239 19.63 4.14 -9.75
CA HIS A 239 19.89 5.10 -8.68
C HIS A 239 18.99 4.85 -7.48
N ARG A 240 17.69 4.60 -7.71
CA ARG A 240 16.77 4.21 -6.64
C ARG A 240 17.18 2.89 -5.98
N LEU A 241 17.60 1.89 -6.74
CA LEU A 241 18.09 0.61 -6.21
C LEU A 241 19.34 0.80 -5.35
N TYR A 242 20.31 1.61 -5.79
CA TYR A 242 21.50 1.95 -5.02
C TYR A 242 21.14 2.60 -3.67
N TYR A 243 20.17 3.53 -3.65
CA TYR A 243 19.70 4.12 -2.39
C TYR A 243 18.79 3.22 -1.54
N MET A 244 18.29 2.10 -2.06
CA MET A 244 17.58 1.11 -1.25
C MET A 244 18.53 0.14 -0.56
N ILE A 245 19.66 -0.19 -1.20
CA ILE A 245 20.67 -1.09 -0.61
C ILE A 245 21.64 -0.36 0.31
N SER A 246 21.68 0.97 0.27
CA SER A 246 22.61 1.80 1.03
C SER A 246 21.91 2.98 1.68
N ARG A 247 22.28 3.33 2.92
CA ARG A 247 21.80 4.54 3.60
C ARG A 247 22.32 5.85 2.98
N GLY A 248 23.18 5.74 1.95
CA GLY A 248 23.88 6.86 1.32
C GLY A 248 25.05 7.35 2.19
N ARG A 249 25.93 8.15 1.56
CA ARG A 249 27.19 8.64 2.17
C ARG A 249 28.04 7.53 2.80
N THR A 250 28.20 6.41 2.09
CA THR A 250 29.01 5.30 2.59
C THR A 250 30.51 5.56 2.37
N SER A 251 31.33 5.03 3.27
CA SER A 251 32.78 4.97 3.02
C SER A 251 33.04 4.10 1.78
N LEU A 252 34.11 4.41 1.02
CA LEU A 252 34.45 3.72 -0.22
C LEU A 252 34.39 2.19 -0.11
N MET A 253 35.07 1.61 0.87
CA MET A 253 35.16 0.15 1.03
C MET A 253 33.79 -0.49 1.32
N HIS A 254 33.01 0.10 2.23
CA HIS A 254 31.67 -0.40 2.53
C HIS A 254 30.74 -0.29 1.33
N GLY A 255 30.72 0.86 0.64
CA GLY A 255 29.89 1.04 -0.54
C GLY A 255 30.26 0.09 -1.68
N MET A 256 31.54 -0.22 -1.88
CA MET A 256 31.96 -1.23 -2.86
C MET A 256 31.45 -2.64 -2.51
N VAL A 257 31.44 -3.01 -1.22
CA VAL A 257 30.90 -4.31 -0.77
C VAL A 257 29.38 -4.38 -0.94
N GLU A 258 28.66 -3.30 -0.67
CA GLU A 258 27.21 -3.20 -0.89
C GLU A 258 26.87 -3.36 -2.38
N LEU A 259 27.56 -2.61 -3.26
CA LEU A 259 27.39 -2.73 -4.70
C LEU A 259 27.76 -4.13 -5.23
N PHE A 260 28.83 -4.73 -4.70
CA PHE A 260 29.22 -6.09 -5.07
C PHE A 260 28.16 -7.12 -4.66
N SER A 261 27.59 -6.98 -3.46
CA SER A 261 26.50 -7.84 -2.98
C SER A 261 25.25 -7.70 -3.85
N PHE A 262 24.93 -6.48 -4.28
CA PHE A 262 23.85 -6.20 -5.22
C PHE A 262 24.07 -6.89 -6.58
N VAL A 263 25.26 -6.77 -7.16
CA VAL A 263 25.60 -7.45 -8.42
C VAL A 263 25.54 -8.98 -8.27
N LYS A 264 25.98 -9.51 -7.13
CA LYS A 264 25.91 -10.94 -6.83
C LYS A 264 24.46 -11.45 -6.81
N MET A 265 23.56 -10.69 -6.20
CA MET A 265 22.12 -10.99 -6.23
C MET A 265 21.57 -11.00 -7.67
N LEU A 266 21.95 -10.01 -8.50
CA LEU A 266 21.50 -9.96 -9.90
C LEU A 266 22.00 -11.17 -10.72
N ARG A 267 23.23 -11.62 -10.48
CA ARG A 267 23.82 -12.81 -11.08
C ARG A 267 23.10 -14.08 -10.64
N ASP A 268 22.82 -14.21 -9.35
CA ASP A 268 22.16 -15.39 -8.79
C ASP A 268 20.73 -15.52 -9.35
N ASP A 269 20.03 -14.40 -9.48
CA ASP A 269 18.75 -14.30 -10.20
C ASP A 269 18.88 -14.71 -11.67
N TRP A 270 19.88 -14.19 -12.39
CA TRP A 270 20.08 -14.56 -13.80
C TRP A 270 20.33 -16.06 -13.93
N THR A 271 21.16 -16.62 -13.04
CA THR A 271 21.45 -18.05 -13.00
C THR A 271 20.18 -18.87 -12.74
N ALA A 272 19.30 -18.39 -11.86
CA ALA A 272 18.01 -19.02 -11.60
C ALA A 272 17.11 -19.00 -12.85
N VAL A 273 16.98 -17.85 -13.54
CA VAL A 273 16.20 -17.75 -14.80
C VAL A 273 16.72 -18.71 -15.85
N MET A 274 18.04 -18.75 -16.05
CA MET A 274 18.65 -19.64 -17.05
C MET A 274 18.44 -21.12 -16.71
N LYS A 275 18.26 -21.46 -15.44
CA LYS A 275 17.89 -22.82 -14.98
C LYS A 275 16.37 -23.07 -15.03
N GLY A 276 15.58 -22.18 -15.63
CA GLY A 276 14.12 -22.26 -15.71
C GLY A 276 13.40 -21.92 -14.40
N VAL A 277 14.12 -21.42 -13.39
CA VAL A 277 13.54 -20.99 -12.11
C VAL A 277 13.01 -19.57 -12.27
N SER A 278 11.72 -19.38 -12.04
CA SER A 278 11.11 -18.06 -12.10
C SER A 278 11.60 -17.18 -10.95
N ILE A 279 12.46 -16.20 -11.25
CA ILE A 279 12.86 -15.14 -10.30
C ILE A 279 11.80 -14.05 -10.15
N LYS A 280 10.80 -14.04 -11.03
CA LYS A 280 9.74 -13.04 -10.98
C LYS A 280 8.77 -13.42 -9.87
N TYR A 281 8.96 -12.85 -8.68
CA TYR A 281 7.87 -12.70 -7.73
C TYR A 281 6.80 -11.79 -8.37
N GLY A 282 5.76 -12.37 -8.95
CA GLY A 282 4.64 -11.61 -9.50
C GLY A 282 4.67 -11.29 -11.01
N ALA A 283 5.20 -12.15 -11.88
CA ALA A 283 4.92 -12.05 -13.32
C ALA A 283 3.48 -12.46 -13.67
N LYS A 284 2.52 -11.61 -13.29
CA LYS A 284 1.22 -11.41 -13.93
C LYS A 284 0.71 -10.03 -13.51
N LYS A 285 0.59 -9.12 -14.49
CA LYS A 285 -0.02 -7.77 -14.43
C LYS A 285 -0.93 -7.58 -13.20
N ASN A 286 -0.66 -6.58 -12.36
CA ASN A 286 -1.54 -6.06 -11.28
C ASN A 286 -2.11 -7.11 -10.33
N THR A 287 -1.30 -7.96 -9.72
CA THR A 287 -1.83 -8.86 -8.70
C THR A 287 -1.71 -8.20 -7.33
N GLU A 288 -2.86 -7.68 -6.87
CA GLU A 288 -3.11 -7.35 -5.46
C GLU A 288 -2.43 -8.38 -4.55
N VAL A 289 -1.86 -7.92 -3.44
CA VAL A 289 -1.21 -8.74 -2.40
C VAL A 289 -2.01 -10.00 -2.03
N GLY A 290 -3.34 -9.95 -2.10
CA GLY A 290 -4.21 -11.11 -1.91
C GLY A 290 -3.95 -12.27 -2.86
N VAL A 291 -3.57 -12.02 -4.12
CA VAL A 291 -3.26 -13.06 -5.11
C VAL A 291 -1.91 -13.72 -4.83
N SER A 292 -0.93 -12.97 -4.33
CA SER A 292 0.35 -13.53 -3.85
C SER A 292 0.19 -14.40 -2.61
N LEU A 293 -0.89 -14.18 -1.85
CA LEU A 293 -1.24 -14.93 -0.64
C LEU A 293 -2.33 -16.00 -0.88
N GLY A 294 -2.60 -16.35 -2.14
CA GLY A 294 -3.43 -17.50 -2.53
C GLY A 294 -4.83 -17.19 -3.05
N MET A 295 -5.23 -15.92 -3.22
CA MET A 295 -6.54 -15.55 -3.77
C MET A 295 -6.61 -15.74 -5.30
N THR A 296 -7.62 -16.45 -5.79
CA THR A 296 -7.84 -16.64 -7.23
C THR A 296 -8.55 -15.44 -7.86
N ARG A 297 -8.09 -14.94 -9.01
CA ARG A 297 -8.81 -13.89 -9.76
C ARG A 297 -10.17 -14.35 -10.28
N LYS A 298 -11.20 -13.52 -10.15
CA LYS A 298 -12.38 -13.57 -11.04
C LYS A 298 -11.96 -13.06 -12.42
N ARG A 299 -12.11 -13.87 -13.47
CA ARG A 299 -12.03 -13.40 -14.86
C ARG A 299 -13.29 -12.55 -15.12
N GLN A 300 -13.15 -11.24 -15.26
CA GLN A 300 -14.19 -10.46 -15.92
C GLN A 300 -14.23 -10.90 -17.38
N ARG A 301 -15.34 -11.53 -17.79
CA ARG A 301 -15.68 -11.63 -19.21
C ARG A 301 -16.21 -10.27 -19.61
N TYR A 302 -15.44 -9.57 -20.43
CA TYR A 302 -15.94 -8.42 -21.16
C TYR A 302 -16.92 -8.93 -22.21
N GLN A 303 -18.19 -8.56 -22.12
CA GLN A 303 -19.16 -8.76 -23.18
C GLN A 303 -19.18 -7.45 -23.96
N ASN A 304 -18.59 -7.46 -25.15
CA ASN A 304 -18.57 -6.33 -26.07
C ASN A 304 -19.97 -6.17 -26.67
N ASP A 305 -20.72 -5.15 -26.27
CA ASP A 305 -22.07 -4.85 -26.77
C ASP A 305 -22.07 -3.87 -27.96
N GLY A 306 -20.90 -3.58 -28.54
CA GLY A 306 -20.78 -2.93 -29.83
C GLY A 306 -21.16 -1.45 -29.86
N ARG A 307 -21.31 -0.77 -28.71
CA ARG A 307 -21.52 0.68 -28.68
C ARG A 307 -20.19 1.45 -28.64
N PRO A 308 -20.01 2.48 -29.49
CA PRO A 308 -18.88 3.40 -29.36
C PRO A 308 -19.00 4.21 -28.06
N PRO A 309 -17.86 4.57 -27.42
CA PRO A 309 -17.88 5.36 -26.20
C PRO A 309 -18.42 6.76 -26.49
N ASP A 310 -19.55 7.08 -25.87
CA ASP A 310 -20.21 8.39 -25.95
C ASP A 310 -19.36 9.44 -25.21
N THR A 311 -18.80 10.39 -25.97
CA THR A 311 -17.93 11.47 -25.49
C THR A 311 -18.69 12.76 -25.18
N THR A 312 -19.95 12.68 -24.77
CA THR A 312 -20.76 13.88 -24.52
C THR A 312 -20.45 14.57 -23.17
N ASP A 313 -19.88 13.86 -22.19
CA ASP A 313 -19.43 14.47 -20.92
C ASP A 313 -18.07 15.21 -21.03
N ALA A 314 -17.38 15.11 -22.18
CA ALA A 314 -16.12 15.81 -22.44
C ALA A 314 -16.32 17.21 -23.06
N LEU A 315 -17.56 17.68 -23.23
CA LEU A 315 -17.91 18.94 -23.89
C LEU A 315 -18.65 19.96 -23.00
N ALA A 316 -18.80 19.71 -21.70
CA ALA A 316 -19.28 20.74 -20.77
C ALA A 316 -18.12 21.56 -20.22
N GLU A 317 -18.11 22.88 -20.48
CA GLU A 317 -17.12 23.79 -19.90
C GLU A 317 -17.19 23.81 -18.36
N PRO A 318 -16.05 23.90 -17.65
CA PRO A 318 -16.04 24.01 -16.20
C PRO A 318 -16.51 25.40 -15.74
N ASP A 319 -17.54 25.39 -14.88
CA ASP A 319 -18.08 26.56 -14.18
C ASP A 319 -16.97 27.36 -13.44
N PRO A 320 -17.01 28.70 -13.45
CA PRO A 320 -15.95 29.52 -12.85
C PRO A 320 -16.05 29.52 -11.31
N LYS A 321 -14.98 29.02 -10.68
CA LYS A 321 -14.51 29.28 -9.30
C LYS A 321 -15.54 29.80 -8.30
N LYS A 322 -16.02 28.92 -7.40
CA LYS A 322 -16.53 29.34 -6.09
C LYS A 322 -15.39 29.52 -5.08
N ALA A 323 -15.51 30.60 -4.32
CA ALA A 323 -14.53 31.14 -3.38
C ALA A 323 -14.12 30.14 -2.29
N LYS A 324 -12.85 30.26 -1.85
CA LYS A 324 -12.32 29.56 -0.69
C LYS A 324 -13.09 29.97 0.57
N THR A 325 -13.87 29.05 1.12
CA THR A 325 -14.19 29.05 2.55
C THR A 325 -13.05 28.43 3.34
N GLU A 326 -12.95 28.89 4.58
CA GLU A 326 -11.80 28.79 5.48
C GLU A 326 -11.33 27.35 5.70
N ARG A 327 -10.01 27.13 5.55
CA ARG A 327 -9.38 25.84 5.84
C ARG A 327 -9.20 25.68 7.35
N ALA A 328 -9.55 24.48 7.83
CA ALA A 328 -9.19 23.98 9.16
C ALA A 328 -7.68 24.14 9.48
N PRO A 329 -7.29 24.14 10.77
CA PRO A 329 -5.93 24.48 11.19
C PRO A 329 -4.85 23.61 10.52
N LYS A 330 -3.69 24.21 10.26
CA LYS A 330 -2.55 23.61 9.55
C LYS A 330 -2.17 22.23 10.10
N VAL A 331 -2.39 21.19 9.29
CA VAL A 331 -1.77 19.87 9.47
C VAL A 331 -0.24 20.01 9.40
N VAL A 332 0.46 19.51 10.41
CA VAL A 332 1.92 19.39 10.43
C VAL A 332 2.35 18.37 9.39
N LYS A 333 2.83 18.84 8.24
CA LYS A 333 3.35 18.02 7.13
C LYS A 333 4.86 17.74 7.28
N THR A 334 5.31 17.36 8.47
CA THR A 334 6.71 16.94 8.64
C THR A 334 6.85 15.51 8.08
N PRO A 335 7.86 15.22 7.23
CA PRO A 335 8.13 13.86 6.77
C PRO A 335 8.24 12.89 7.96
N GLY A 336 7.47 11.79 7.93
CA GLY A 336 7.43 10.77 8.98
C GLY A 336 6.40 11.00 10.11
N GLN A 337 5.74 12.15 10.22
CA GLN A 337 4.80 12.42 11.32
C GLN A 337 3.32 12.12 11.00
N GLY A 338 2.99 11.76 9.75
CA GLY A 338 1.62 11.43 9.36
C GLY A 338 1.52 10.59 8.07
N TYR A 339 0.40 9.88 7.91
CA TYR A 339 0.08 9.14 6.68
C TYR A 339 -1.37 9.37 6.23
N CYS A 340 -1.64 9.17 4.94
CA CYS A 340 -2.99 9.32 4.39
C CYS A 340 -3.90 8.18 4.87
N SER A 341 -5.01 8.55 5.48
CA SER A 341 -6.00 7.69 6.10
C SER A 341 -7.36 7.83 5.42
N TYR A 342 -8.33 7.00 5.82
CA TYR A 342 -9.74 7.15 5.41
C TYR A 342 -10.28 8.54 5.78
N VAL A 343 -11.27 9.02 5.04
CA VAL A 343 -11.84 10.36 5.28
C VAL A 343 -13.33 10.35 4.94
N ALA A 344 -14.14 11.06 5.72
CA ALA A 344 -15.46 11.50 5.26
C ALA A 344 -15.28 12.57 4.18
N VAL A 345 -16.13 12.60 3.14
CA VAL A 345 -16.05 13.65 2.11
C VAL A 345 -17.11 14.70 2.45
N PRO A 346 -16.75 15.81 3.11
CA PRO A 346 -17.73 16.80 3.57
C PRO A 346 -18.48 17.47 2.42
N ASP A 347 -17.81 17.68 1.29
CA ASP A 347 -18.38 18.38 0.12
C ASP A 347 -19.37 17.52 -0.70
N ASN A 348 -19.60 16.27 -0.31
CA ASN A 348 -20.56 15.39 -0.96
C ASN A 348 -21.60 14.91 0.05
N PRO A 349 -22.85 15.41 0.00
CA PRO A 349 -23.91 15.05 0.95
C PRO A 349 -24.20 13.54 1.05
N SER A 350 -23.87 12.78 0.01
CA SER A 350 -24.05 11.32 -0.01
C SER A 350 -22.90 10.54 0.65
N ARG A 351 -21.82 11.25 1.01
CA ARG A 351 -20.57 10.73 1.59
C ARG A 351 -20.13 11.47 2.85
N SER A 352 -20.98 12.34 3.38
CA SER A 352 -20.85 12.95 4.71
C SER A 352 -21.03 11.91 5.82
N ASN A 353 -20.61 12.27 7.04
CA ASN A 353 -20.85 11.50 8.27
C ASN A 353 -20.31 10.06 8.27
N ARG A 354 -19.16 9.82 7.63
CA ARG A 354 -18.52 8.48 7.53
C ARG A 354 -17.36 8.26 8.51
N CYS A 355 -17.27 9.04 9.58
CA CYS A 355 -16.23 8.86 10.61
C CYS A 355 -16.30 7.48 11.29
N TRP A 356 -17.50 6.94 11.51
CA TRP A 356 -17.73 5.57 11.99
C TRP A 356 -17.03 4.52 11.11
N MET A 357 -17.12 4.70 9.79
CA MET A 357 -16.50 3.79 8.82
C MET A 357 -14.99 3.98 8.79
N ALA A 358 -14.51 5.23 8.82
CA ALA A 358 -13.10 5.55 8.78
C ALA A 358 -12.36 4.99 10.01
N ALA A 359 -12.93 5.19 11.21
CA ALA A 359 -12.41 4.66 12.46
C ALA A 359 -12.42 3.12 12.48
N ALA A 360 -13.50 2.48 12.02
CA ALA A 360 -13.58 1.02 11.92
C ALA A 360 -12.49 0.45 10.99
N LEU A 361 -12.34 1.02 9.78
CA LEU A 361 -11.39 0.51 8.80
C LEU A 361 -9.94 0.73 9.22
N GLU A 362 -9.60 1.88 9.80
CA GLU A 362 -8.25 2.09 10.35
C GLU A 362 -7.98 1.12 11.52
N SER A 363 -8.95 0.91 12.42
CA SER A 363 -8.84 -0.05 13.54
C SER A 363 -8.51 -1.45 13.06
N LEU A 364 -9.29 -1.95 12.10
CA LEU A 364 -9.11 -3.30 11.55
C LEU A 364 -7.84 -3.40 10.71
N TYR A 365 -7.43 -2.33 10.02
CA TYR A 365 -6.21 -2.33 9.23
C TYR A 365 -4.95 -2.41 10.09
N ALA A 366 -4.97 -1.86 11.31
CA ALA A 366 -3.86 -2.01 12.26
C ALA A 366 -3.65 -3.47 12.72
N LEU A 367 -4.72 -4.27 12.72
CA LEU A 367 -4.70 -5.70 13.06
C LEU A 367 -4.42 -6.60 11.85
N TYR A 368 -4.58 -6.08 10.63
CA TYR A 368 -4.55 -6.87 9.42
C TYR A 368 -3.18 -7.49 9.18
N THR A 369 -3.16 -8.82 9.11
CA THR A 369 -1.96 -9.62 8.80
C THR A 369 -2.27 -10.63 7.69
N PRO A 370 -1.23 -11.21 7.04
CA PRO A 370 -1.42 -12.27 6.06
C PRO A 370 -2.24 -13.48 6.57
N LEU A 371 -2.30 -13.70 7.89
CA LEU A 371 -3.11 -14.76 8.49
C LEU A 371 -4.61 -14.63 8.18
N TRP A 372 -5.10 -13.41 7.96
CA TRP A 372 -6.51 -13.17 7.65
C TRP A 372 -6.93 -13.71 6.28
N GLN A 373 -5.96 -14.00 5.39
CA GLN A 373 -6.24 -14.51 4.05
C GLN A 373 -6.24 -16.04 3.98
N GLN A 374 -5.88 -16.72 5.07
CA GLN A 374 -5.92 -18.18 5.10
C GLN A 374 -7.36 -18.69 4.96
N GLY A 375 -7.60 -19.58 3.99
CA GLY A 375 -8.91 -20.19 3.76
C GLY A 375 -9.83 -19.41 2.81
N ILE A 376 -9.34 -18.34 2.17
CA ILE A 376 -10.17 -17.50 1.28
C ILE A 376 -9.77 -17.70 -0.17
N SER A 377 -10.71 -18.18 -0.98
CA SER A 377 -10.49 -18.53 -2.38
C SER A 377 -10.30 -17.34 -3.34
N GLY A 378 -10.49 -16.10 -2.85
CA GLY A 378 -10.46 -14.88 -3.66
C GLY A 378 -11.73 -14.59 -4.47
N LYS A 379 -12.71 -15.51 -4.45
CA LYS A 379 -13.95 -15.43 -5.25
C LYS A 379 -15.19 -15.00 -4.45
N GLY A 380 -15.04 -14.81 -3.14
CA GLY A 380 -16.11 -14.41 -2.23
C GLY A 380 -16.73 -13.05 -2.61
N THR A 381 -18.03 -12.92 -2.40
CA THR A 381 -18.80 -11.68 -2.57
C THR A 381 -19.35 -11.17 -1.23
N ASP A 382 -18.95 -11.79 -0.14
CA ASP A 382 -19.26 -11.38 1.22
C ASP A 382 -18.43 -10.14 1.64
N LEU A 383 -18.89 -9.50 2.72
CA LEU A 383 -18.34 -8.26 3.25
C LEU A 383 -16.87 -8.41 3.68
N PHE A 384 -16.49 -9.54 4.28
CA PHE A 384 -15.12 -9.75 4.75
C PHE A 384 -14.17 -9.98 3.59
N THR A 385 -14.57 -10.73 2.57
CA THR A 385 -13.78 -10.84 1.34
C THR A 385 -13.57 -9.48 0.68
N ALA A 386 -14.60 -8.61 0.65
CA ALA A 386 -14.45 -7.25 0.14
C ALA A 386 -13.49 -6.40 1.00
N LEU A 387 -13.53 -6.54 2.32
CA LEU A 387 -12.62 -5.87 3.26
C LEU A 387 -11.18 -6.31 3.00
N LEU A 388 -10.93 -7.62 2.88
CA LEU A 388 -9.60 -8.16 2.64
C LEU A 388 -9.03 -7.78 1.29
N LEU A 389 -9.86 -7.79 0.24
CA LEU A 389 -9.45 -7.30 -1.07
C LEU A 389 -9.05 -5.83 -0.97
N HIS A 390 -9.85 -5.01 -0.29
CA HIS A 390 -9.53 -3.61 -0.09
C HIS A 390 -8.22 -3.40 0.69
N PHE A 391 -8.02 -4.09 1.81
CA PHE A 391 -6.78 -4.04 2.57
C PHE A 391 -5.59 -4.54 1.76
N SER A 392 -5.77 -5.57 0.94
CA SER A 392 -4.76 -6.03 0.00
C SER A 392 -4.42 -4.97 -1.04
N SER A 393 -5.41 -4.26 -1.61
CA SER A 393 -5.15 -3.15 -2.54
C SER A 393 -4.40 -2.01 -1.84
N ARG A 394 -4.72 -1.72 -0.57
CA ARG A 394 -4.01 -0.72 0.23
C ARG A 394 -2.56 -1.11 0.50
N VAL A 395 -2.29 -2.34 0.94
CA VAL A 395 -0.90 -2.84 1.10
C VAL A 395 -0.16 -2.82 -0.23
N THR A 396 -0.82 -3.19 -1.33
CA THR A 396 -0.23 -3.12 -2.68
C THR A 396 0.20 -1.71 -3.02
N TYR A 397 -0.62 -0.70 -2.68
CA TYR A 397 -0.23 0.70 -2.83
C TYR A 397 0.93 1.05 -1.90
N GLU A 398 0.87 0.70 -0.61
CA GLU A 398 1.91 1.04 0.37
C GLU A 398 3.28 0.44 -0.02
N LEU A 399 3.29 -0.73 -0.70
CA LEU A 399 4.48 -1.38 -1.23
C LEU A 399 4.96 -0.80 -2.56
N ASN A 400 4.05 -0.61 -3.53
CA ASN A 400 4.44 -0.25 -4.90
C ASN A 400 4.47 1.26 -5.13
N LEU A 401 3.77 2.03 -4.30
CA LEU A 401 3.51 3.48 -4.41
C LEU A 401 2.92 3.90 -5.78
N THR A 402 2.35 2.94 -6.51
CA THR A 402 1.74 3.16 -7.82
C THR A 402 0.27 3.54 -7.69
N GLY A 403 -0.13 4.65 -8.30
CA GLY A 403 -1.50 5.15 -8.28
C GLY A 403 -1.75 6.18 -7.18
N SER A 404 -2.98 6.27 -6.68
CA SER A 404 -3.38 7.24 -5.66
C SER A 404 -3.98 6.54 -4.45
N ILE A 405 -3.33 6.68 -3.28
CA ILE A 405 -3.85 6.14 -2.01
C ILE A 405 -5.26 6.65 -1.72
N ARG A 406 -5.51 7.95 -1.93
CA ARG A 406 -6.83 8.55 -1.74
C ARG A 406 -7.88 7.84 -2.60
N SER A 407 -7.56 7.53 -3.87
CA SER A 407 -8.45 6.77 -4.74
C SER A 407 -8.71 5.36 -4.23
N THR A 408 -7.66 4.64 -3.79
CA THR A 408 -7.77 3.28 -3.22
C THR A 408 -8.65 3.25 -1.97
N LEU A 409 -8.42 4.17 -1.03
CA LEU A 409 -9.20 4.30 0.21
C LEU A 409 -10.66 4.64 -0.09
N THR A 410 -10.90 5.62 -0.96
CA THR A 410 -12.25 6.06 -1.34
C THR A 410 -13.04 4.93 -2.01
N ARG A 411 -12.40 4.18 -2.92
CA ARG A 411 -13.02 3.05 -3.61
C ARG A 411 -13.39 1.93 -2.65
N GLY A 412 -12.52 1.63 -1.69
CA GLY A 412 -12.79 0.67 -0.62
C GLY A 412 -13.98 1.08 0.25
N GLN A 413 -13.98 2.33 0.73
CA GLN A 413 -15.09 2.86 1.53
C GLN A 413 -16.42 2.81 0.76
N ASN A 414 -16.45 3.22 -0.50
CA ASN A 414 -17.70 3.20 -1.27
C ASN A 414 -18.23 1.77 -1.45
N LYS A 415 -17.36 0.83 -1.84
CA LYS A 415 -17.75 -0.56 -2.06
C LYS A 415 -18.27 -1.22 -0.78
N LEU A 416 -17.56 -1.05 0.34
CA LEU A 416 -17.97 -1.63 1.62
C LEU A 416 -19.26 -1.00 2.15
N TRP A 417 -19.44 0.32 1.96
CA TRP A 417 -20.66 1.01 2.33
C TRP A 417 -21.86 0.50 1.52
N GLU A 418 -21.72 0.36 0.19
CA GLU A 418 -22.78 -0.17 -0.69
C GLU A 418 -23.21 -1.58 -0.26
N MET A 419 -22.24 -2.43 0.07
CA MET A 419 -22.52 -3.79 0.54
C MET A 419 -23.20 -3.81 1.92
N ALA A 420 -22.80 -2.93 2.84
CA ALA A 420 -23.41 -2.81 4.16
C ALA A 420 -24.84 -2.25 4.07
N ASN A 421 -25.05 -1.18 3.31
CA ASN A 421 -26.36 -0.60 3.04
C ASN A 421 -27.29 -1.62 2.34
N SER A 422 -26.80 -2.39 1.38
CA SER A 422 -27.62 -3.41 0.71
C SER A 422 -28.10 -4.51 1.66
N LYS A 423 -27.33 -4.86 2.70
CA LYS A 423 -27.72 -5.88 3.70
C LYS A 423 -28.56 -5.29 4.83
N HIS A 424 -28.24 -4.08 5.26
CA HIS A 424 -28.86 -3.40 6.40
C HIS A 424 -29.22 -1.96 6.04
N PRO A 425 -30.21 -1.75 5.14
CA PRO A 425 -30.51 -0.42 4.60
C PRO A 425 -31.03 0.56 5.65
N ALA A 426 -31.70 0.06 6.69
CA ALA A 426 -32.17 0.86 7.82
C ALA A 426 -31.04 1.32 8.75
N SER A 427 -29.91 0.61 8.77
CA SER A 427 -28.80 0.88 9.69
C SER A 427 -27.70 1.75 9.06
N PHE A 428 -27.54 1.69 7.73
CA PHE A 428 -26.50 2.43 7.00
C PHE A 428 -27.13 3.35 5.96
N ILE A 429 -27.78 4.41 6.41
CA ILE A 429 -28.45 5.37 5.53
C ILE A 429 -27.40 6.29 4.88
N ARG A 430 -27.67 6.70 3.64
CA ARG A 430 -26.71 7.48 2.84
C ARG A 430 -26.58 8.91 3.39
N GLY A 431 -25.35 9.31 3.73
CA GLY A 431 -25.06 10.64 4.27
C GLY A 431 -25.36 10.79 5.77
N GLU A 432 -25.96 9.78 6.39
CA GLU A 432 -26.31 9.78 7.80
C GLU A 432 -25.21 9.15 8.67
N PHE A 433 -25.25 9.49 9.96
CA PHE A 433 -24.43 8.83 10.96
C PHE A 433 -24.86 7.37 11.15
N SER A 434 -23.93 6.48 11.51
CA SER A 434 -24.22 5.06 11.75
C SER A 434 -23.29 4.52 12.83
N SER A 435 -23.67 3.38 13.42
CA SER A 435 -22.87 2.74 14.47
C SER A 435 -21.58 2.13 13.90
N CYS A 436 -20.43 2.53 14.47
CA CYS A 436 -19.12 1.93 14.18
C CYS A 436 -19.09 0.47 14.64
N ASP A 437 -19.60 0.21 15.84
CA ASP A 437 -19.63 -1.10 16.46
C ASP A 437 -20.43 -2.11 15.62
N PHE A 438 -21.63 -1.71 15.18
CA PHE A 438 -22.47 -2.56 14.33
C PHE A 438 -21.81 -2.80 12.97
N PHE A 439 -21.10 -1.82 12.42
CA PHE A 439 -20.35 -2.00 11.17
C PHE A 439 -19.22 -3.03 11.31
N ILE A 440 -18.44 -2.98 12.39
CA ILE A 440 -17.40 -3.98 12.69
C ILE A 440 -18.02 -5.35 12.91
N GLU A 441 -19.12 -5.42 13.66
CA GLU A 441 -19.85 -6.66 13.94
C GLU A 441 -20.26 -7.39 12.66
N ILE A 442 -20.86 -6.69 11.69
CA ILE A 442 -21.28 -7.31 10.42
C ILE A 442 -20.11 -7.65 9.48
N LEU A 443 -19.00 -6.90 9.56
CA LEU A 443 -17.78 -7.20 8.81
C LEU A 443 -17.18 -8.52 9.31
N LEU A 444 -17.22 -8.73 10.63
CA LEU A 444 -16.56 -9.85 11.31
C LEU A 444 -17.49 -11.01 11.68
N ASP A 445 -18.75 -10.99 11.25
CA ASP A 445 -19.72 -12.05 11.59
C ASP A 445 -19.42 -13.38 10.86
N PRO A 446 -19.08 -14.47 11.59
CA PRO A 446 -18.82 -15.79 10.99
C PRO A 446 -20.00 -16.34 10.18
N LEU A 447 -21.24 -15.98 10.49
CA LEU A 447 -22.43 -16.44 9.77
C LEU A 447 -22.50 -15.86 8.35
N ASN A 448 -21.87 -14.70 8.14
CA ASN A 448 -21.69 -14.12 6.81
C ASN A 448 -20.60 -14.82 5.99
N HIS A 449 -19.77 -15.67 6.62
CA HIS A 449 -18.55 -16.26 6.06
C HIS A 449 -18.48 -17.79 6.19
N LYS A 450 -19.63 -18.47 6.05
CA LYS A 450 -19.80 -19.93 6.29
C LYS A 450 -18.83 -20.87 5.57
N LYS A 451 -18.11 -20.40 4.54
CA LYS A 451 -17.16 -21.20 3.74
C LYS A 451 -15.71 -21.10 4.22
N ASN A 452 -15.43 -20.28 5.22
CA ASN A 452 -14.09 -20.11 5.77
C ASN A 452 -14.04 -20.65 7.20
N ASP A 453 -13.77 -21.95 7.34
CA ASP A 453 -13.69 -22.62 8.65
C ASP A 453 -12.55 -22.06 9.52
N LYS A 454 -11.55 -21.42 8.89
CA LYS A 454 -10.44 -20.76 9.59
C LYS A 454 -10.80 -19.37 10.14
N PHE A 455 -11.93 -18.79 9.72
CA PHE A 455 -12.38 -17.48 10.18
C PHE A 455 -12.61 -17.44 11.69
N ARG A 456 -13.11 -18.55 12.27
CA ARG A 456 -13.32 -18.68 13.72
C ARG A 456 -12.03 -18.51 14.52
N LYS A 457 -10.89 -18.91 13.96
CA LYS A 457 -9.58 -18.75 14.62
C LYS A 457 -9.11 -17.30 14.68
N LEU A 458 -9.74 -16.39 13.92
CA LEU A 458 -9.37 -14.97 13.90
C LEU A 458 -10.08 -14.18 14.99
N PHE A 459 -11.38 -14.41 15.22
CA PHE A 459 -12.21 -13.60 16.13
C PHE A 459 -13.16 -14.39 17.03
N GLY A 460 -13.27 -15.70 16.81
CA GLY A 460 -14.27 -16.54 17.46
C GLY A 460 -13.90 -16.92 18.88
N PHE A 461 -14.86 -16.82 19.79
CA PHE A 461 -14.79 -17.36 21.14
C PHE A 461 -16.11 -18.06 21.47
N ILE A 462 -16.13 -18.77 22.60
CA ILE A 462 -17.30 -19.53 23.03
C ILE A 462 -17.86 -18.90 24.29
N GLU A 463 -19.15 -18.63 24.27
CA GLU A 463 -19.90 -18.24 25.44
C GLU A 463 -20.74 -19.44 25.92
N ASP A 464 -20.38 -19.98 27.08
CA ASP A 464 -21.11 -21.04 27.76
C ASP A 464 -22.06 -20.43 28.79
N ARG A 465 -23.36 -20.53 28.53
CA ARG A 465 -24.42 -19.99 29.38
C ARG A 465 -25.09 -21.14 30.11
N GLN A 466 -24.98 -21.12 31.43
CA GLN A 466 -25.54 -22.11 32.32
C GLN A 466 -26.70 -21.47 33.09
N PHE A 467 -27.78 -22.24 33.27
CA PHE A 467 -28.98 -21.74 33.91
C PHE A 467 -29.29 -22.52 35.18
N SER A 468 -29.72 -21.81 36.22
CA SER A 468 -30.32 -22.39 37.42
C SER A 468 -31.62 -21.68 37.75
N CYS A 469 -32.52 -22.33 38.48
CA CYS A 469 -33.77 -21.73 38.89
C CYS A 469 -33.55 -20.85 40.12
N GLN A 470 -34.19 -19.69 40.21
CA GLN A 470 -34.16 -18.86 41.42
C GLN A 470 -34.63 -19.61 42.68
N ALA A 471 -35.57 -20.55 42.56
CA ALA A 471 -36.01 -21.39 43.68
C ALA A 471 -35.01 -22.49 44.07
N LEU A 472 -34.12 -22.87 43.16
CA LEU A 472 -33.09 -23.88 43.39
C LEU A 472 -31.75 -23.43 42.75
N PRO A 473 -31.09 -22.38 43.29
CA PRO A 473 -29.93 -21.77 42.64
C PRO A 473 -28.74 -22.72 42.49
N GLY A 474 -28.61 -23.71 43.38
CA GLY A 474 -27.56 -24.73 43.35
C GLY A 474 -27.78 -25.84 42.31
N THR A 475 -28.97 -25.94 41.72
CA THR A 475 -29.30 -26.99 40.75
C THR A 475 -29.23 -26.43 39.33
N ARG A 476 -28.20 -26.82 38.58
CA ARG A 476 -28.10 -26.49 37.16
C ARG A 476 -29.20 -27.17 36.36
N GLN A 477 -29.63 -26.53 35.28
CA GLN A 477 -30.55 -27.08 34.30
C GLN A 477 -29.79 -27.43 33.01
N PRO A 478 -29.29 -28.67 32.85
CA PRO A 478 -28.48 -29.05 31.68
C PRO A 478 -29.24 -28.92 30.36
N ALA A 479 -30.55 -29.14 30.39
CA ALA A 479 -31.42 -28.99 29.21
C ALA A 479 -31.49 -27.54 28.69
N GLU A 480 -31.24 -26.54 29.54
CA GLU A 480 -31.23 -25.13 29.17
C GLU A 480 -29.82 -24.62 28.86
N GLN A 481 -28.77 -25.40 29.11
CA GLN A 481 -27.40 -24.98 28.84
C GLN A 481 -27.22 -24.65 27.35
N THR A 482 -26.64 -23.48 27.07
CA THR A 482 -26.37 -23.06 25.70
C THR A 482 -24.92 -22.67 25.55
N ARG A 483 -24.23 -23.34 24.63
CA ARG A 483 -22.86 -23.02 24.23
C ARG A 483 -22.91 -22.41 22.84
N ARG A 484 -22.63 -21.11 22.73
CA ARG A 484 -22.72 -20.37 21.46
C ARG A 484 -21.36 -19.86 21.01
N ASN A 485 -21.14 -19.90 19.71
CA ASN A 485 -20.00 -19.25 19.08
C ASN A 485 -20.33 -17.77 18.91
N SER A 486 -19.44 -16.91 19.40
CA SER A 486 -19.55 -15.45 19.37
C SER A 486 -18.27 -14.86 18.78
N HIS A 487 -18.36 -13.63 18.24
CA HIS A 487 -17.22 -12.90 17.67
C HIS A 487 -17.09 -11.46 18.18
N VAL A 488 -18.03 -11.02 19.00
CA VAL A 488 -18.02 -9.72 19.67
C VAL A 488 -18.28 -9.92 21.17
N ILE A 489 -17.43 -9.33 22.00
CA ILE A 489 -17.60 -9.28 23.45
C ILE A 489 -18.27 -7.94 23.78
N SER A 490 -19.52 -7.98 24.23
CA SER A 490 -20.22 -6.77 24.69
C SER A 490 -20.13 -6.69 26.20
N ILE A 491 -19.50 -5.62 26.71
CA ILE A 491 -19.39 -5.35 28.14
C ILE A 491 -20.43 -4.31 28.53
N ARG A 492 -21.22 -4.63 29.55
CA ARG A 492 -22.26 -3.74 30.10
C ARG A 492 -21.92 -3.34 31.54
N PRO A 493 -22.42 -2.18 32.00
CA PRO A 493 -22.25 -1.75 33.40
C PRO A 493 -22.64 -2.82 34.42
N GLU A 494 -23.73 -3.56 34.18
CA GLU A 494 -24.24 -4.56 35.12
C GLU A 494 -23.28 -5.73 35.34
N MET A 495 -22.40 -6.01 34.36
CA MET A 495 -21.43 -7.10 34.48
C MET A 495 -20.38 -6.84 35.56
N PHE A 496 -19.99 -5.57 35.74
CA PHE A 496 -19.09 -5.16 36.80
C PHE A 496 -19.75 -5.25 38.17
N LEU A 497 -21.02 -4.85 38.26
CA LEU A 497 -21.82 -5.01 39.48
C LEU A 497 -21.97 -6.49 39.86
N SER A 498 -22.34 -7.34 38.90
CA SER A 498 -22.52 -8.78 39.12
C SER A 498 -21.24 -9.52 39.49
N SER A 499 -20.07 -9.03 39.04
CA SER A 499 -18.77 -9.60 39.35
C SER A 499 -18.09 -8.95 40.54
N ASN A 500 -18.72 -7.94 41.16
CA ASN A 500 -18.13 -7.13 42.23
C ASN A 500 -16.76 -6.54 41.84
N THR A 501 -16.67 -6.02 40.61
CA THR A 501 -15.45 -5.40 40.05
C THR A 501 -15.66 -3.91 39.79
N ALA A 502 -14.59 -3.13 39.91
CA ALA A 502 -14.61 -1.72 39.53
C ALA A 502 -14.46 -1.57 38.00
N TYR A 503 -15.02 -0.52 37.40
CA TYR A 503 -14.83 -0.24 35.97
C TYR A 503 -13.35 -0.12 35.58
N ALA A 504 -12.51 0.38 36.49
CA ALA A 504 -11.06 0.49 36.28
C ALA A 504 -10.32 -0.87 36.26
N ASP A 505 -10.97 -1.98 36.63
CA ASP A 505 -10.34 -3.31 36.70
C ASP A 505 -10.98 -4.31 35.73
N VAL A 506 -10.85 -4.01 34.44
CA VAL A 506 -11.29 -4.90 33.35
C VAL A 506 -10.56 -6.25 33.39
N GLY A 507 -9.33 -6.29 33.91
CA GLY A 507 -8.58 -7.53 34.10
C GLY A 507 -9.31 -8.50 35.03
N GLN A 508 -9.75 -8.01 36.19
CA GLN A 508 -10.51 -8.82 37.13
C GLN A 508 -11.88 -9.22 36.57
N LEU A 509 -12.56 -8.35 35.81
CA LEU A 509 -13.81 -8.71 35.13
C LEU A 509 -13.62 -9.94 34.23
N PHE A 510 -12.59 -9.95 33.38
CA PHE A 510 -12.31 -11.10 32.51
C PHE A 510 -11.82 -12.33 33.26
N ASN A 511 -11.09 -12.14 34.36
CA ASN A 511 -10.71 -13.24 35.25
C ASN A 511 -11.95 -13.94 35.81
N VAL A 512 -12.91 -13.19 36.37
CA VAL A 512 -14.19 -13.74 36.84
C VAL A 512 -14.96 -14.39 35.70
N TRP A 513 -15.05 -13.75 34.53
CA TRP A 513 -15.80 -14.28 33.39
C TRP A 513 -15.25 -15.62 32.87
N THR A 514 -13.93 -15.82 32.91
CA THR A 514 -13.29 -17.04 32.41
C THR A 514 -13.19 -18.16 33.45
N THR A 515 -13.35 -17.84 34.74
CA THR A 515 -13.21 -18.81 35.84
C THR A 515 -14.57 -19.16 36.46
N GLU A 516 -15.14 -18.26 37.26
CA GLU A 516 -16.39 -18.43 38.01
C GLU A 516 -17.62 -18.27 37.12
N GLY A 517 -17.55 -17.36 36.15
CA GLY A 517 -18.64 -16.90 35.30
C GLY A 517 -19.34 -15.67 35.88
N ILE A 518 -19.92 -14.85 34.99
CA ILE A 518 -20.65 -13.64 35.39
C ILE A 518 -22.15 -13.95 35.40
N GLN A 519 -22.82 -13.56 36.49
CA GLN A 519 -24.27 -13.65 36.56
C GLN A 519 -24.92 -12.55 35.72
N ILE A 520 -25.74 -12.94 34.76
CA ILE A 520 -26.46 -12.04 33.85
C ILE A 520 -27.96 -12.24 34.05
N ASN A 521 -28.72 -11.15 34.03
CA ASN A 521 -30.18 -11.26 34.05
C ASN A 521 -30.69 -11.66 32.65
N CYS A 522 -31.27 -12.84 32.54
CA CYS A 522 -31.71 -13.40 31.25
C CYS A 522 -33.18 -13.14 30.91
N GLY A 523 -33.98 -12.68 31.89
CA GLY A 523 -35.42 -12.44 31.74
C GLY A 523 -36.25 -13.68 31.39
N ARG A 524 -35.69 -14.89 31.54
CA ARG A 524 -36.39 -16.16 31.28
C ARG A 524 -37.03 -16.70 32.55
N VAL A 525 -38.17 -17.39 32.39
CA VAL A 525 -38.90 -18.04 33.49
C VAL A 525 -38.67 -19.56 33.43
N CYS A 526 -38.47 -20.17 34.58
CA CYS A 526 -38.25 -21.60 34.73
C CYS A 526 -39.53 -22.39 34.40
N ARG A 527 -39.45 -23.30 33.41
CA ARG A 527 -40.58 -24.16 33.00
C ARG A 527 -40.78 -25.39 33.89
N SER A 528 -39.75 -25.75 34.65
CA SER A 528 -39.74 -26.94 35.52
C SER A 528 -40.30 -26.68 36.93
N CYS A 529 -40.61 -25.42 37.26
CA CYS A 529 -41.23 -25.09 38.55
C CYS A 529 -42.74 -25.34 38.52
N PRO A 530 -43.31 -26.04 39.52
CA PRO A 530 -44.75 -26.34 39.58
C PRO A 530 -45.65 -25.09 39.54
N GLU A 531 -45.19 -23.96 40.08
CA GLU A 531 -45.95 -22.70 40.15
C GLU A 531 -46.09 -21.98 38.80
N ALA A 532 -45.19 -22.26 37.83
CA ALA A 532 -45.23 -21.66 36.50
C ALA A 532 -46.28 -22.30 35.57
N ASN A 533 -46.89 -23.42 35.97
CA ASN A 533 -47.82 -24.22 35.14
C ASN A 533 -49.29 -24.16 35.60
N GLN A 534 -49.69 -23.26 36.51
CA GLN A 534 -51.10 -23.04 36.81
C GLN A 534 -51.69 -21.94 35.90
N PRO A 535 -52.66 -22.27 35.03
CA PRO A 535 -53.39 -21.24 34.28
C PRO A 535 -54.26 -20.45 35.24
N LEU A 536 -54.08 -19.12 35.30
CA LEU A 536 -54.86 -18.23 36.16
C LEU A 536 -56.35 -18.14 35.79
N PHE A 537 -56.79 -18.66 34.64
CA PHE A 537 -58.20 -18.70 34.26
C PHE A 537 -58.55 -19.94 33.41
N LYS A 538 -59.61 -20.66 33.79
CA LYS A 538 -60.32 -21.59 32.89
C LYS A 538 -61.01 -20.74 31.80
N PRO A 539 -60.76 -20.96 30.50
CA PRO A 539 -61.52 -20.28 29.46
C PRO A 539 -63.00 -20.68 29.60
N ALA A 540 -63.90 -19.71 29.73
CA ALA A 540 -65.33 -19.97 29.61
C ALA A 540 -65.62 -20.48 28.19
N ALA A 541 -66.43 -21.53 28.08
CA ALA A 541 -66.79 -22.17 26.81
C ALA A 541 -67.32 -21.13 25.79
N PRO A 542 -66.97 -21.26 24.50
CA PRO A 542 -67.26 -20.23 23.51
C PRO A 542 -68.76 -20.19 23.19
N LYS A 543 -69.46 -19.12 23.60
CA LYS A 543 -70.78 -18.78 23.06
C LYS A 543 -70.60 -18.25 21.64
N LYS A 544 -71.09 -19.01 20.65
CA LYS A 544 -71.20 -18.57 19.25
C LYS A 544 -72.06 -17.31 19.16
N THR A 545 -71.48 -16.17 18.76
CA THR A 545 -72.26 -15.06 18.19
C THR A 545 -71.54 -14.45 17.00
N LYS A 546 -72.34 -14.17 15.97
CA LYS A 546 -71.94 -13.81 14.62
C LYS A 546 -71.39 -12.38 14.56
N GLY A 547 -70.34 -12.23 13.76
CA GLY A 547 -70.15 -11.10 12.84
C GLY A 547 -69.99 -9.70 13.43
N ARG A 548 -68.74 -9.28 13.62
CA ARG A 548 -68.31 -7.90 13.34
C ARG A 548 -66.80 -7.85 13.17
N LYS A 549 -66.31 -7.46 11.99
CA LYS A 549 -64.89 -7.12 11.78
C LYS A 549 -64.59 -5.81 12.51
N PRO A 550 -63.61 -5.74 13.43
CA PRO A 550 -63.12 -4.47 13.93
C PRO A 550 -62.20 -3.84 12.88
N LYS A 551 -62.46 -2.56 12.59
CA LYS A 551 -61.59 -1.68 11.78
C LYS A 551 -60.25 -1.53 12.50
N ARG A 552 -59.14 -1.65 11.76
CA ARG A 552 -57.82 -1.21 12.23
C ARG A 552 -57.83 0.32 12.31
N LEU A 553 -57.82 0.86 13.52
CA LEU A 553 -57.41 2.23 13.80
C LEU A 553 -56.28 2.17 14.83
N ASN A 554 -55.19 2.86 14.51
CA ASN A 554 -54.14 3.42 15.35
C ASN A 554 -53.62 2.54 16.51
N SER A 555 -52.42 1.99 16.30
CA SER A 555 -51.62 1.31 17.31
C SER A 555 -51.14 2.29 18.39
N GLU A 556 -51.98 2.52 19.40
CA GLU A 556 -51.53 2.82 20.74
C GLU A 556 -51.04 1.50 21.35
N VAL A 557 -49.73 1.38 21.59
CA VAL A 557 -49.18 0.27 22.36
C VAL A 557 -49.52 0.53 23.82
N GLU A 558 -50.51 -0.19 24.32
CA GLU A 558 -50.85 -0.23 25.74
C GLU A 558 -49.66 -0.82 26.51
N LEU A 559 -49.04 0.00 27.37
CA LEU A 559 -48.01 -0.44 28.31
C LEU A 559 -48.68 -1.42 29.30
N VAL A 560 -48.51 -2.72 29.05
CA VAL A 560 -48.87 -3.75 30.01
C VAL A 560 -47.97 -3.57 31.23
N GLY A 561 -48.54 -3.04 32.31
CA GLY A 561 -47.89 -2.98 33.63
C GLY A 561 -47.47 -4.39 34.09
N PRO A 562 -46.55 -4.51 35.06
CA PRO A 562 -45.93 -5.78 35.42
C PRO A 562 -47.00 -6.76 35.88
N GLN A 563 -47.36 -7.70 35.00
CA GLN A 563 -48.13 -8.87 35.39
C GLN A 563 -47.21 -9.68 36.31
N SER A 564 -47.66 -9.92 37.53
CA SER A 564 -47.00 -10.81 38.48
C SER A 564 -47.03 -12.23 37.93
N ASN A 565 -46.02 -12.57 37.12
CA ASN A 565 -45.72 -13.96 36.83
C ASN A 565 -45.23 -14.60 38.13
N ASN A 566 -46.05 -15.44 38.75
CA ASN A 566 -45.66 -16.30 39.89
C ASN A 566 -44.67 -17.41 39.46
N GLY A 567 -43.92 -17.21 38.38
CA GLY A 567 -42.91 -18.14 37.90
C GLY A 567 -41.53 -17.70 38.37
N HIS A 568 -40.75 -18.65 38.91
CA HIS A 568 -39.35 -18.39 39.26
C HIS A 568 -38.53 -18.04 38.01
N ASN A 569 -37.73 -17.00 38.09
CA ASN A 569 -36.81 -16.63 37.01
C ASN A 569 -35.63 -17.62 36.92
N LEU A 570 -35.07 -17.76 35.73
CA LEU A 570 -33.80 -18.43 35.53
C LEU A 570 -32.66 -17.45 35.80
N LEU A 571 -31.73 -17.87 36.65
CA LEU A 571 -30.45 -17.24 36.86
C LEU A 571 -29.50 -17.75 35.80
N GLU A 572 -28.86 -16.86 35.06
CA GLU A 572 -27.88 -17.20 34.04
C GLU A 572 -26.48 -16.88 34.53
N ILE A 573 -25.57 -17.83 34.35
CA ILE A 573 -24.13 -17.64 34.51
C ILE A 573 -23.51 -17.78 33.13
N SER A 574 -22.90 -16.71 32.62
CA SER A 574 -22.14 -16.69 31.37
C SER A 574 -20.67 -16.90 31.66
N LYS A 575 -20.04 -17.85 30.95
CA LYS A 575 -18.60 -18.10 30.96
C LYS A 575 -18.00 -17.88 29.59
N LEU A 576 -16.89 -17.15 29.54
CA LEU A 576 -16.10 -16.97 28.33
C LEU A 576 -15.05 -18.09 28.26
N THR A 577 -15.07 -18.85 27.18
CA THR A 577 -14.15 -19.98 26.94
C THR A 577 -13.64 -19.97 25.49
N PHE A 578 -12.61 -20.78 25.23
CA PHE A 578 -12.02 -20.93 23.90
C PHE A 578 -12.22 -22.35 23.36
N GLU A 579 -12.24 -22.50 22.04
CA GLU A 579 -12.28 -23.81 21.38
C GLU A 579 -10.92 -24.49 21.55
N ASP A 580 -10.90 -25.75 21.98
CA ASP A 580 -9.68 -26.54 22.25
C ASP A 580 -8.68 -25.85 23.20
N GLU A 581 -9.15 -24.96 24.09
CA GLU A 581 -8.32 -24.12 24.97
C GLU A 581 -7.35 -23.16 24.22
N LEU A 582 -7.62 -22.92 22.93
CA LEU A 582 -6.80 -22.06 22.07
C LEU A 582 -7.53 -20.74 21.77
N PRO A 583 -6.97 -19.59 22.15
CA PRO A 583 -7.61 -18.29 21.93
C PRO A 583 -7.66 -17.92 20.44
N PRO A 584 -8.64 -17.10 20.02
CA PRO A 584 -8.59 -16.48 18.71
C PRO A 584 -7.41 -15.50 18.60
N LEU A 585 -7.00 -15.21 17.37
CA LEU A 585 -5.92 -14.26 17.10
C LEU A 585 -6.24 -12.83 17.60
N HIS A 586 -7.51 -12.45 17.54
CA HIS A 586 -8.00 -11.13 17.90
C HIS A 586 -9.31 -11.23 18.69
N LEU A 587 -9.50 -10.31 19.64
CA LEU A 587 -10.76 -10.13 20.35
C LEU A 587 -11.34 -8.77 19.98
N ASN A 588 -12.62 -8.73 19.63
CA ASN A 588 -13.37 -7.50 19.40
C ASN A 588 -14.25 -7.21 20.62
N ILE A 589 -13.95 -6.14 21.34
CA ILE A 589 -14.62 -5.80 22.60
C ILE A 589 -15.33 -4.46 22.45
N HIS A 590 -16.62 -4.44 22.72
CA HIS A 590 -17.46 -3.25 22.68
C HIS A 590 -17.91 -2.89 24.10
N LEU A 591 -17.83 -1.61 24.44
CA LEU A 591 -18.54 -1.06 25.60
C LEU A 591 -19.97 -0.73 25.16
N GLU A 592 -20.94 -1.47 25.67
CA GLU A 592 -22.34 -1.26 25.30
C GLU A 592 -22.89 -0.09 26.11
N VAL A 593 -23.04 1.07 25.47
CA VAL A 593 -23.41 2.32 26.15
C VAL A 593 -24.71 2.94 25.68
N MET A 594 -25.34 2.38 24.65
CA MET A 594 -26.56 2.91 24.04
C MET A 594 -27.80 2.78 24.92
N HIS A 595 -27.82 1.82 25.87
CA HIS A 595 -28.91 1.66 26.82
C HIS A 595 -28.81 2.60 28.03
N ILE A 596 -27.67 3.29 28.20
CA ILE A 596 -27.45 4.23 29.30
C ILE A 596 -28.07 5.58 28.90
N ALA A 597 -29.27 5.86 29.43
CA ALA A 597 -30.01 7.08 29.12
C ALA A 597 -29.35 8.35 29.68
N ASP A 598 -28.67 8.25 30.83
CA ASP A 598 -27.97 9.39 31.43
C ASP A 598 -26.59 9.62 30.78
N ASP A 599 -26.44 10.78 30.15
CA ASP A 599 -25.19 11.20 29.49
C ASP A 599 -24.00 11.25 30.44
N ARG A 600 -24.22 11.59 31.71
CA ARG A 600 -23.14 11.63 32.70
C ARG A 600 -22.68 10.22 33.04
N ALA A 601 -23.59 9.32 33.40
CA ALA A 601 -23.30 7.90 33.65
C ALA A 601 -22.65 7.24 32.44
N ARG A 602 -23.07 7.58 31.22
CA ARG A 602 -22.48 7.07 29.99
C ARG A 602 -21.02 7.50 29.83
N ARG A 603 -20.73 8.79 30.01
CA ARG A 603 -19.35 9.32 29.96
C ARG A 603 -18.50 8.76 31.09
N ASP A 604 -19.07 8.61 32.28
CA ASP A 604 -18.39 8.04 33.43
C ASP A 604 -18.02 6.59 33.17
N PHE A 605 -18.95 5.76 32.70
CA PHE A 605 -18.67 4.36 32.32
C PHE A 605 -17.59 4.26 31.24
N MET A 606 -17.69 5.04 30.16
CA MET A 606 -16.67 5.04 29.10
C MET A 606 -15.31 5.55 29.56
N GLY A 607 -15.29 6.55 30.45
CA GLY A 607 -14.08 7.25 30.87
C GLY A 607 -13.36 6.59 32.05
N SER A 608 -14.09 5.92 32.93
CA SER A 608 -13.55 5.20 34.09
C SER A 608 -13.18 3.75 33.80
N THR A 609 -13.64 3.20 32.66
CA THR A 609 -13.20 1.87 32.22
C THR A 609 -11.76 1.95 31.68
N ASP A 610 -10.82 1.40 32.45
CA ASP A 610 -9.41 1.35 32.08
C ASP A 610 -9.11 0.13 31.21
N TRP A 611 -8.29 0.34 30.19
CA TRP A 611 -7.94 -0.67 29.20
C TRP A 611 -6.43 -0.87 29.20
N PRO A 612 -5.91 -1.88 29.91
CA PRO A 612 -4.48 -2.07 30.02
C PRO A 612 -3.88 -2.46 28.67
N PHE A 613 -2.62 -2.07 28.45
CA PHE A 613 -1.92 -2.38 27.20
C PHE A 613 -1.79 -3.89 26.96
N LYS A 614 -1.67 -4.66 28.04
CA LYS A 614 -1.71 -6.12 28.05
C LYS A 614 -2.82 -6.59 28.96
N LEU A 615 -3.65 -7.51 28.47
CA LEU A 615 -4.81 -8.05 29.18
C LEU A 615 -4.74 -9.57 29.15
N SER A 616 -4.81 -10.20 30.31
CA SER A 616 -4.84 -11.66 30.43
C SER A 616 -6.29 -12.16 30.48
N ILE A 617 -6.65 -13.06 29.56
CA ILE A 617 -7.99 -13.63 29.45
C ILE A 617 -7.85 -15.14 29.28
N GLY A 618 -8.41 -15.93 30.20
CA GLY A 618 -8.37 -17.39 30.14
C GLY A 618 -6.93 -17.95 30.10
N GLY A 619 -6.00 -17.33 30.83
CA GLY A 619 -4.58 -17.71 30.85
C GLY A 619 -3.74 -17.20 29.66
N HIS A 620 -4.35 -16.54 28.68
CA HIS A 620 -3.66 -16.02 27.49
C HIS A 620 -3.52 -14.50 27.54
N THR A 621 -2.38 -13.96 27.09
CA THR A 621 -2.12 -12.51 27.12
C THR A 621 -2.39 -11.88 25.76
N PHE A 622 -3.33 -10.94 25.72
CA PHE A 622 -3.65 -10.12 24.55
C PHE A 622 -2.98 -8.75 24.66
N THR A 623 -2.65 -8.16 23.52
CA THR A 623 -2.07 -6.80 23.43
C THR A 623 -3.08 -5.85 22.80
N LEU A 624 -3.27 -4.67 23.39
CA LEU A 624 -4.14 -3.63 22.86
C LEU A 624 -3.52 -3.02 21.58
N MET A 625 -4.11 -3.33 20.43
CA MET A 625 -3.63 -2.89 19.12
C MET A 625 -4.40 -1.68 18.57
N SER A 626 -5.67 -1.56 18.92
CA SER A 626 -6.54 -0.46 18.49
C SER A 626 -7.55 -0.14 19.59
N ARG A 627 -7.78 1.16 19.83
CA ARG A 627 -8.80 1.67 20.75
C ARG A 627 -9.64 2.73 20.04
N GLY A 628 -10.92 2.41 19.87
CA GLY A 628 -11.93 3.33 19.34
C GLY A 628 -12.44 4.28 20.44
N TYR A 629 -12.83 5.47 20.02
CA TYR A 629 -13.42 6.49 20.88
C TYR A 629 -14.63 7.09 20.18
N TRP A 630 -15.62 7.50 20.97
CA TRP A 630 -16.84 8.13 20.49
C TRP A 630 -17.23 9.28 21.41
N ALA A 631 -17.57 10.43 20.81
CA ALA A 631 -18.23 11.54 21.48
C ALA A 631 -18.88 12.46 20.44
N ASN A 632 -20.03 13.03 20.76
CA ASN A 632 -20.74 14.03 19.94
C ASN A 632 -20.90 13.59 18.47
N ASP A 633 -21.42 12.38 18.25
CA ASP A 633 -21.64 11.80 16.91
C ASP A 633 -20.38 11.77 16.04
N HIS A 634 -19.21 11.58 16.68
CA HIS A 634 -17.95 11.45 16.00
C HIS A 634 -17.13 10.28 16.55
N TYR A 635 -16.58 9.48 15.64
CA TYR A 635 -15.67 8.38 15.97
C TYR A 635 -14.24 8.72 15.58
N TRP A 636 -13.30 8.36 16.43
CA TRP A 636 -11.87 8.41 16.15
C TRP A 636 -11.17 7.23 16.80
N VAL A 637 -9.91 6.98 16.43
CA VAL A 637 -9.21 5.77 16.88
C VAL A 637 -7.73 6.03 17.12
N LYS A 638 -7.18 5.42 18.18
CA LYS A 638 -5.73 5.24 18.36
C LYS A 638 -5.34 3.81 17.98
N MET A 639 -4.24 3.65 17.26
CA MET A 639 -3.74 2.33 16.84
C MET A 639 -2.24 2.20 17.04
N LEU A 640 -1.79 1.02 17.45
CA LEU A 640 -0.40 0.65 17.45
C LEU A 640 -0.03 0.14 16.05
N LYS A 641 0.85 0.87 15.35
CA LYS A 641 1.21 0.54 13.97
C LYS A 641 2.64 0.96 13.64
N SER A 642 3.25 0.22 12.70
CA SER A 642 4.45 0.65 11.99
C SER A 642 4.08 1.42 10.72
N SER A 643 4.53 2.67 10.60
CA SER A 643 4.38 3.46 9.38
C SER A 643 5.61 4.36 9.19
N GLY A 644 6.13 4.45 7.96
CA GLY A 644 7.32 5.24 7.65
C GLY A 644 8.58 4.82 8.43
N GLY A 645 8.71 3.53 8.78
CA GLY A 645 9.83 3.01 9.58
C GLY A 645 9.74 3.29 11.08
N MET A 646 8.63 3.84 11.57
CA MET A 646 8.40 4.11 12.98
C MET A 646 7.23 3.28 13.52
N VAL A 647 7.50 2.54 14.60
CA VAL A 647 6.46 1.89 15.42
C VAL A 647 6.02 2.88 16.50
N GLY A 648 4.72 3.07 16.64
CA GLY A 648 4.16 3.91 17.68
C GLY A 648 2.64 3.93 17.66
N VAL A 649 2.08 4.78 18.51
CA VAL A 649 0.64 5.01 18.62
C VAL A 649 0.25 6.13 17.67
N TRP A 650 -0.61 5.78 16.70
CA TRP A 650 -1.13 6.67 15.68
C TRP A 650 -2.58 7.04 15.99
N LEU A 651 -2.91 8.31 15.88
CA LEU A 651 -4.27 8.83 16.03
C LEU A 651 -4.86 9.10 14.65
N HIS A 652 -5.95 8.43 14.33
CA HIS A 652 -6.83 8.81 13.23
C HIS A 652 -8.02 9.57 13.77
N ASN A 653 -8.16 10.83 13.34
CA ASN A 653 -9.32 11.68 13.60
C ASN A 653 -9.54 12.56 12.37
N ASP A 654 -10.42 12.13 11.46
CA ASP A 654 -10.65 12.83 10.19
C ASP A 654 -11.25 14.22 10.37
N ALA A 655 -12.09 14.44 11.39
CA ALA A 655 -12.62 15.77 11.72
C ALA A 655 -11.52 16.78 12.09
N ARG A 656 -10.41 16.32 12.71
CA ARG A 656 -9.30 17.20 13.09
C ARG A 656 -8.20 17.28 12.02
N ASN A 657 -8.00 16.21 11.26
CA ASN A 657 -6.78 16.02 10.47
C ASN A 657 -7.04 15.77 8.98
N ASP A 658 -8.25 16.00 8.46
CA ASP A 658 -8.60 15.88 7.03
C ASP A 658 -8.22 14.50 6.44
N GLY A 659 -8.40 13.45 7.25
CA GLY A 659 -8.04 12.08 6.89
C GLY A 659 -6.52 11.84 6.83
N PHE A 660 -5.71 12.55 7.61
CA PHE A 660 -4.33 12.17 7.89
C PHE A 660 -4.24 11.59 9.32
N ALA A 661 -3.72 10.37 9.44
CA ALA A 661 -3.36 9.82 10.73
C ALA A 661 -2.01 10.39 11.19
N GLN A 662 -1.86 10.65 12.49
CA GLN A 662 -0.68 11.30 13.06
C GLN A 662 -0.06 10.45 14.16
N LEU A 663 1.27 10.45 14.25
CA LEU A 663 1.97 9.79 15.35
C LEU A 663 1.80 10.64 16.62
N VAL A 664 1.11 10.10 17.64
CA VAL A 664 0.86 10.82 18.91
C VAL A 664 1.78 10.37 20.03
N ASN A 665 2.34 9.16 19.96
CA ASN A 665 3.32 8.68 20.93
C ASN A 665 4.17 7.56 20.32
N ARG A 666 5.42 7.40 20.78
CA ARG A 666 6.32 6.32 20.34
C ARG A 666 6.30 5.12 21.29
N VAL A 667 5.78 5.28 22.50
CA VAL A 667 5.68 4.21 23.50
C VAL A 667 4.41 3.40 23.22
N PRO A 668 4.50 2.11 22.86
CA PRO A 668 3.33 1.29 22.53
C PRO A 668 2.24 1.28 23.61
N GLY A 669 2.65 1.25 24.88
CA GLY A 669 1.73 1.22 26.01
C GLY A 669 0.88 2.47 26.21
N SER A 670 1.19 3.60 25.56
CA SER A 670 0.38 4.82 25.67
C SER A 670 -0.89 4.80 24.81
N ILE A 671 -1.19 3.67 24.17
CA ILE A 671 -2.44 3.47 23.44
C ILE A 671 -3.62 3.35 24.40
N SER A 672 -3.37 2.79 25.59
CA SER A 672 -4.27 2.76 26.73
C SER A 672 -4.77 4.16 27.05
#